data_AF-A0A968K3D8-F1
#
_entry.id   AF-A0A968K3D8-F1
#
_cell.length_a   1.000
_cell.length_b   1.000
_cell.length_c   1.000
_cell.angle_alpha   90.00
_cell.angle_beta   90.00
_cell.angle_gamma   90.00
#
_symmetry.space_group_name_H-M   'P 1'
#
loop_
_entity.id
_entity.type
_entity.pdbx_description
1 polymer ?
#
loop_
_entity_poly.entity_id
_entity_poly.type
_entity_poly.pdbx_seq_one_letter_code
_entity_poly.pdbx_strand_id
1 'polypeptide(L)'
;MVILCALAGCGDGVSGTDDSDGDGITNADEAFDTNLDTDDDGWEDWLDLDSDGDGLPDSVEAGDDDPATPPVDTDGDGTPDFQDPDSDDDGVPDSAGADPTGMPLDSDGDGTPNYLDDDSDGDGISDVIEGAADGVDTDGDGTPDYLDDDSDGDGVPDSIEGSVASDSDGIPDFRDLDSDGDGLPDWQEDPDGDGVVAPCGGMPPCESDRTDPDTDGDGIPDLIEVAAGADPTDAGSTIPADDFYFVLPYMDPEQSDILEFSTTIRQADVFFSVDTTGSFDEEIAAIRASIDTLIVPGVSDIIANPAFGVGRFEDFPRDPFGLPSDRPFELLEPITTDMALLTAAVDALPPAAGGLDTPEAGMEALYQWATGWGMPELEIAPFAPGDVGGAGFRRDSLPIIIHITDALSHTPDEYLTAGITTRGPSEALAALGAIGARVIGVRSTENDGALGDPRAELEELALGTNATIPPSAGTGQCLTGIDGAARPPVTTGGADTCPLVFDVRPDGTGLGDIIVDAIGQLASLGTLDVSTRPVGFDSGLRGETLPAGTTTADFVVSVLPEPPAPAGATIDGAFFRGVTPGSTVQFRLTVVNDFVPHQAEPQLFAIDLEVLGDGVTVLDVRQVFVVVPPDASGPILL
;
A
#
# COMPACT_ATOMS: atom_id res chain seq x y z
N MET A 1 41.46 62.45 38.15
CA MET A 1 42.14 63.76 38.39
C MET A 1 41.57 64.32 39.68
N VAL A 2 42.42 64.59 40.68
CA VAL A 2 42.00 64.99 42.05
C VAL A 2 41.14 66.27 42.06
N ILE A 3 40.26 66.32 43.08
CA ILE A 3 39.61 67.47 43.75
C ILE A 3 38.11 67.60 43.44
N LEU A 4 37.24 67.10 44.35
CA LEU A 4 36.37 67.95 45.19
C LEU A 4 35.64 67.14 46.29
N CYS A 5 36.28 66.83 47.41
CA CYS A 5 35.53 66.67 48.66
C CYS A 5 36.32 67.27 49.84
N ALA A 6 36.04 68.55 50.08
CA ALA A 6 36.50 69.28 51.25
C ALA A 6 35.42 70.32 51.55
N LEU A 7 34.42 69.98 52.39
CA LEU A 7 33.65 70.87 53.30
C LEU A 7 32.32 70.25 53.81
N ALA A 8 32.38 69.12 54.50
CA ALA A 8 31.51 68.74 55.63
C ALA A 8 32.20 67.54 56.31
N GLY A 9 32.16 67.45 57.64
CA GLY A 9 33.17 66.72 58.39
C GLY A 9 33.09 65.20 58.31
N CYS A 10 34.21 64.56 58.00
CA CYS A 10 34.46 63.18 58.43
C CYS A 10 34.41 63.15 59.95
N GLY A 11 33.31 62.62 60.48
CA GLY A 11 33.24 62.14 61.86
C GLY A 11 33.78 60.71 61.90
N ASP A 12 34.60 60.42 62.91
CA ASP A 12 35.05 59.06 63.27
C ASP A 12 33.86 58.17 63.71
N GLY A 13 33.02 57.74 62.77
CA GLY A 13 31.92 56.84 63.06
C GLY A 13 31.35 56.29 61.77
N VAL A 14 31.64 55.02 61.50
CA VAL A 14 30.92 54.17 60.55
C VAL A 14 29.45 54.26 60.91
N SER A 15 28.75 55.12 60.19
CA SER A 15 27.31 55.24 60.21
C SER A 15 26.88 54.22 59.16
N GLY A 16 26.12 53.19 59.56
CA GLY A 16 25.67 52.13 58.65
C GLY A 16 24.57 52.62 57.69
N THR A 17 24.74 53.82 57.14
CA THR A 17 23.88 54.49 56.15
C THR A 17 24.74 55.40 55.25
N ASP A 18 26.07 55.22 55.24
CA ASP A 18 26.95 55.95 54.34
C ASP A 18 26.93 55.18 53.00
N ASP A 19 26.81 55.91 51.91
CA ASP A 19 26.67 55.47 50.50
C ASP A 19 27.56 56.45 49.69
N SER A 20 28.54 55.94 48.95
CA SER A 20 29.67 56.75 48.42
C SER A 20 29.54 57.13 46.95
N ASP A 21 29.06 56.21 46.12
CA ASP A 21 28.72 56.33 44.69
C ASP A 21 27.29 56.88 44.49
N GLY A 22 26.40 56.69 45.45
CA GLY A 22 25.03 57.22 45.44
C GLY A 22 24.06 56.36 44.64
N ASP A 23 24.30 55.05 44.58
CA ASP A 23 23.50 54.07 43.85
C ASP A 23 22.25 53.61 44.63
N GLY A 24 22.22 53.78 45.95
CA GLY A 24 21.13 53.33 46.82
C GLY A 24 21.52 52.23 47.79
N ILE A 25 22.74 51.70 47.68
CA ILE A 25 23.30 50.65 48.53
C ILE A 25 24.26 51.30 49.54
N THR A 26 24.43 50.71 50.73
CA THR A 26 25.40 51.25 51.70
C THR A 26 26.76 50.59 51.52
N ASN A 27 27.82 51.38 51.73
CA ASN A 27 29.19 50.88 51.77
C ASN A 27 29.37 49.66 52.72
N ALA A 28 28.51 49.54 53.75
CA ALA A 28 28.57 48.42 54.67
C ALA A 28 28.03 47.12 54.08
N ASP A 29 27.00 47.22 53.24
CA ASP A 29 26.39 46.10 52.52
C ASP A 29 27.27 45.70 51.31
N GLU A 30 27.95 46.66 50.67
CA GLU A 30 28.96 46.45 49.61
C GLU A 30 30.36 46.09 50.14
N ALA A 31 30.41 45.55 51.36
CA ALA A 31 31.62 44.97 51.94
C ALA A 31 32.87 45.90 52.00
N PHE A 32 32.70 47.20 52.29
CA PHE A 32 33.79 48.21 52.39
C PHE A 32 35.01 47.80 53.25
N ASP A 33 34.84 47.00 54.32
CA ASP A 33 35.96 46.59 55.21
C ASP A 33 36.84 45.48 54.60
N THR A 34 36.41 44.87 53.49
CA THR A 34 37.14 43.82 52.79
C THR A 34 37.78 44.24 51.47
N ASN A 35 37.46 45.44 50.95
CA ASN A 35 37.85 45.88 49.61
C ASN A 35 37.47 44.81 48.57
N LEU A 36 36.18 44.43 48.56
CA LEU A 36 35.62 43.55 47.54
C LEU A 36 35.59 44.31 46.20
N ASP A 37 35.80 43.57 45.12
CA ASP A 37 35.90 43.99 43.72
C ASP A 37 35.39 42.75 42.98
N THR A 38 34.08 42.71 42.72
CA THR A 38 33.35 41.50 42.32
C THR A 38 33.67 41.10 40.87
N ASP A 39 33.76 42.07 39.96
CA ASP A 39 34.06 41.86 38.53
C ASP A 39 35.57 41.97 38.17
N ASP A 40 36.43 42.33 39.13
CA ASP A 40 37.89 42.51 38.98
C ASP A 40 38.28 43.65 37.98
N ASP A 41 37.43 44.65 37.74
CA ASP A 41 37.72 45.77 36.82
C ASP A 41 38.68 46.83 37.41
N GLY A 42 38.87 46.79 38.73
CA GLY A 42 39.76 47.65 39.50
C GLY A 42 39.09 48.84 40.20
N TRP A 43 37.77 48.91 40.22
CA TRP A 43 36.98 49.62 41.21
C TRP A 43 36.58 48.64 42.34
N GLU A 44 36.34 49.17 43.54
CA GLU A 44 35.89 48.32 44.66
C GLU A 44 34.38 48.54 44.74
N ASP A 45 33.56 47.51 44.99
CA ASP A 45 32.09 47.52 44.85
C ASP A 45 31.45 48.81 45.41
N TRP A 46 31.81 49.21 46.64
CA TRP A 46 31.38 50.49 47.29
C TRP A 46 31.75 51.82 46.59
N LEU A 47 32.33 51.75 45.39
CA LEU A 47 32.65 52.88 44.51
C LEU A 47 32.30 52.57 43.04
N ASP A 48 31.84 51.36 42.76
CA ASP A 48 31.37 50.95 41.45
C ASP A 48 29.92 51.39 41.25
N LEU A 49 29.39 51.24 40.03
CA LEU A 49 27.98 51.50 39.73
C LEU A 49 27.31 50.30 39.04
N ASP A 50 28.03 49.19 38.96
CA ASP A 50 27.79 47.96 38.18
C ASP A 50 28.85 46.97 38.70
N SER A 51 28.61 46.43 39.91
CA SER A 51 29.64 45.77 40.73
C SER A 51 30.02 44.37 40.21
N ASP A 52 29.11 43.69 39.51
CA ASP A 52 29.32 42.38 38.90
C ASP A 52 29.61 42.46 37.38
N GLY A 53 29.44 43.64 36.78
CA GLY A 53 29.92 43.98 35.44
C GLY A 53 29.03 43.42 34.32
N ASP A 54 27.77 43.12 34.62
CA ASP A 54 26.82 42.50 33.71
C ASP A 54 26.14 43.55 32.77
N GLY A 55 26.19 44.84 33.15
CA GLY A 55 25.64 45.97 32.42
C GLY A 55 24.31 46.50 32.96
N LEU A 56 23.75 45.89 34.01
CA LEU A 56 22.75 46.49 34.88
C LEU A 56 23.45 47.35 35.94
N PRO A 57 22.92 48.54 36.28
CA PRO A 57 23.55 49.35 37.31
C PRO A 57 23.07 48.93 38.70
N ASP A 58 23.96 48.85 39.69
CA ASP A 58 23.68 48.50 41.10
C ASP A 58 22.42 49.19 41.68
N SER A 59 22.14 50.43 41.26
CA SER A 59 20.93 51.17 41.63
C SER A 59 19.58 50.56 41.18
N VAL A 60 19.62 49.67 40.20
CA VAL A 60 18.49 48.90 39.65
C VAL A 60 18.34 47.60 40.45
N GLU A 61 19.45 46.89 40.66
CA GLU A 61 19.46 45.65 41.46
C GLU A 61 19.40 45.88 42.98
N ALA A 62 19.50 47.12 43.46
CA ALA A 62 19.29 47.44 44.87
C ALA A 62 17.86 47.08 45.38
N GLY A 63 16.90 46.94 44.47
CA GLY A 63 15.50 46.62 44.75
C GLY A 63 14.65 47.81 45.26
N ASP A 64 15.27 48.79 45.94
CA ASP A 64 14.66 50.10 46.22
C ASP A 64 15.67 51.24 46.46
N ASP A 65 15.17 52.49 46.49
CA ASP A 65 15.98 53.71 46.73
C ASP A 65 16.27 53.98 48.23
N ASP A 66 15.98 53.08 49.18
CA ASP A 66 16.15 53.29 50.62
C ASP A 66 17.37 52.51 51.16
N PRO A 67 18.56 53.12 51.31
CA PRO A 67 19.77 52.43 51.80
C PRO A 67 19.67 51.88 53.25
N ALA A 68 18.50 51.98 53.89
CA ALA A 68 18.22 51.33 55.16
C ALA A 68 17.57 49.94 55.00
N THR A 69 17.17 49.55 53.80
CA THR A 69 16.74 48.21 53.45
C THR A 69 17.98 47.37 53.09
N PRO A 70 18.04 46.09 53.50
CA PRO A 70 19.06 45.20 52.97
C PRO A 70 18.88 45.07 51.45
N PRO A 71 19.97 44.95 50.68
CA PRO A 71 19.91 44.60 49.27
C PRO A 71 19.05 43.36 49.02
N VAL A 72 18.41 43.32 47.86
CA VAL A 72 17.68 42.13 47.41
C VAL A 72 18.68 41.02 47.04
N ASP A 73 18.19 39.79 47.16
CA ASP A 73 18.87 38.51 47.03
C ASP A 73 17.74 37.57 46.58
N THR A 74 17.55 37.53 45.26
CA THR A 74 16.35 37.01 44.60
C THR A 74 16.30 35.48 44.69
N ASP A 75 17.40 34.79 44.41
CA ASP A 75 17.53 33.33 44.53
C ASP A 75 17.75 32.83 45.98
N GLY A 76 18.20 33.71 46.88
CA GLY A 76 18.46 33.42 48.29
C GLY A 76 19.73 32.61 48.56
N ASP A 77 20.72 32.61 47.66
CA ASP A 77 21.99 31.92 47.86
C ASP A 77 22.94 32.64 48.83
N GLY A 78 22.66 33.93 49.05
CA GLY A 78 23.39 34.83 49.94
C GLY A 78 24.35 35.80 49.25
N THR A 79 24.37 35.82 47.91
CA THR A 79 24.93 36.85 47.05
C THR A 79 23.80 37.81 46.69
N PRO A 80 23.91 39.11 47.03
CA PRO A 80 22.90 40.08 46.59
C PRO A 80 22.90 40.27 45.08
N ASP A 81 21.74 40.58 44.50
CA ASP A 81 21.53 40.74 43.04
C ASP A 81 22.60 41.64 42.39
N PHE A 82 22.92 42.81 42.95
CA PHE A 82 23.97 43.71 42.42
C PHE A 82 25.40 43.13 42.40
N GLN A 83 25.61 41.95 42.98
CA GLN A 83 26.88 41.22 42.99
C GLN A 83 26.76 39.86 42.30
N ASP A 84 25.60 39.55 41.72
CA ASP A 84 25.28 38.25 41.15
C ASP A 84 24.93 38.37 39.66
N PRO A 85 25.74 37.80 38.76
CA PRO A 85 25.50 37.91 37.31
C PRO A 85 24.34 37.06 36.78
N ASP A 86 23.56 36.41 37.65
CA ASP A 86 22.44 35.50 37.40
C ASP A 86 21.52 35.53 38.65
N SER A 87 20.79 36.62 38.85
CA SER A 87 20.13 37.00 40.10
C SER A 87 19.01 36.05 40.57
N ASP A 88 18.34 35.36 39.64
CA ASP A 88 17.32 34.36 39.90
C ASP A 88 17.82 32.91 39.77
N ASP A 89 19.08 32.73 39.34
CA ASP A 89 19.80 31.45 39.26
C ASP A 89 19.09 30.46 38.30
N ASP A 90 18.42 31.01 37.28
CA ASP A 90 17.67 30.30 36.24
C ASP A 90 18.56 29.93 35.03
N GLY A 91 19.78 30.46 34.98
CA GLY A 91 20.77 30.19 33.94
C GLY A 91 20.74 31.15 32.76
N VAL A 92 19.88 32.17 32.77
CA VAL A 92 19.93 33.39 31.95
C VAL A 92 20.79 34.42 32.69
N PRO A 93 21.97 34.82 32.16
CA PRO A 93 22.72 35.89 32.81
C PRO A 93 21.96 37.21 32.75
N ASP A 94 21.99 38.01 33.82
CA ASP A 94 21.26 39.27 33.97
C ASP A 94 21.49 40.25 32.80
N SER A 95 22.70 40.24 32.24
CA SER A 95 23.08 40.97 31.03
C SER A 95 22.20 40.70 29.79
N ALA A 96 21.50 39.56 29.73
CA ALA A 96 20.56 39.18 28.67
C ALA A 96 19.16 39.77 28.90
N GLY A 97 18.77 40.00 30.16
CA GLY A 97 17.56 40.70 30.57
C GLY A 97 17.64 42.23 30.46
N ALA A 98 18.74 42.78 29.91
CA ALA A 98 18.97 44.23 29.82
C ALA A 98 19.13 44.74 28.37
N ASP A 99 18.61 45.94 28.11
CA ASP A 99 18.86 46.65 26.85
C ASP A 99 20.31 47.21 26.78
N PRO A 100 20.80 47.62 25.60
CA PRO A 100 22.16 48.17 25.46
C PRO A 100 22.45 49.48 26.22
N THR A 101 21.47 50.02 26.93
CA THR A 101 21.58 51.19 27.80
C THR A 101 21.49 50.86 29.29
N GLY A 102 21.42 49.57 29.66
CA GLY A 102 21.28 49.09 31.03
C GLY A 102 19.88 49.31 31.58
N MET A 103 18.85 49.28 30.72
CA MET A 103 17.45 49.27 31.17
C MET A 103 16.93 47.83 31.17
N PRO A 104 16.28 47.38 32.25
CA PRO A 104 15.66 46.06 32.28
C PRO A 104 14.60 45.90 31.18
N LEU A 105 14.57 44.71 30.60
CA LEU A 105 13.53 44.21 29.70
C LEU A 105 12.48 43.47 30.53
N ASP A 106 11.28 43.38 29.96
CA ASP A 106 10.06 42.80 30.56
C ASP A 106 9.25 42.33 29.36
N SER A 107 9.52 41.09 28.93
CA SER A 107 9.03 40.51 27.67
C SER A 107 7.53 40.23 27.73
N ASP A 108 7.05 39.62 28.82
CA ASP A 108 5.64 39.28 29.03
C ASP A 108 4.78 40.46 29.56
N GLY A 109 5.42 41.48 30.13
CA GLY A 109 4.76 42.68 30.64
C GLY A 109 4.05 42.50 31.98
N ASP A 110 4.41 41.50 32.78
CA ASP A 110 3.82 41.24 34.10
C ASP A 110 4.34 42.18 35.20
N GLY A 111 5.49 42.81 34.93
CA GLY A 111 6.17 43.77 35.78
C GLY A 111 7.34 43.22 36.59
N THR A 112 7.67 41.94 36.41
CA THR A 112 8.94 41.30 36.78
C THR A 112 9.88 41.44 35.57
N PRO A 113 11.06 42.05 35.72
CA PRO A 113 11.99 42.13 34.62
C PRO A 113 12.65 40.77 34.33
N ASN A 114 13.00 40.49 33.07
CA ASN A 114 13.56 39.20 32.62
C ASN A 114 14.85 38.74 33.33
N TYR A 115 15.56 39.61 34.05
CA TYR A 115 16.75 39.21 34.84
C TYR A 115 16.38 38.72 36.25
N LEU A 116 15.08 38.71 36.57
CA LEU A 116 14.50 38.27 37.84
C LEU A 116 13.26 37.38 37.61
N ASP A 117 13.08 36.88 36.39
CA ASP A 117 11.89 36.18 35.96
C ASP A 117 12.24 34.79 35.43
N ASP A 118 11.82 33.74 36.16
CA ASP A 118 12.08 32.33 35.83
C ASP A 118 11.34 31.87 34.53
N ASP A 119 10.47 32.71 33.96
CA ASP A 119 9.54 32.47 32.83
C ASP A 119 9.36 33.79 32.05
N SER A 120 10.39 34.20 31.31
CA SER A 120 10.55 35.56 30.77
C SER A 120 9.47 35.97 29.75
N ASP A 121 8.90 35.04 28.98
CA ASP A 121 7.80 35.30 28.03
C ASP A 121 6.41 34.92 28.57
N GLY A 122 6.35 34.26 29.74
CA GLY A 122 5.12 34.06 30.49
C GLY A 122 4.20 33.00 29.87
N ASP A 123 4.76 32.08 29.09
CA ASP A 123 4.04 31.01 28.41
C ASP A 123 3.71 29.83 29.38
N GLY A 124 4.41 29.76 30.52
CA GLY A 124 4.25 28.76 31.57
C GLY A 124 5.21 27.56 31.46
N ILE A 125 6.17 27.61 30.54
CA ILE A 125 7.44 26.89 30.56
C ILE A 125 8.40 27.74 31.41
N SER A 126 9.67 27.40 31.52
CA SER A 126 10.60 28.15 32.38
C SER A 126 11.90 28.23 31.62
N ASP A 127 12.59 29.35 31.70
CA ASP A 127 13.78 29.67 30.89
C ASP A 127 14.83 28.54 30.91
N VAL A 128 14.98 27.85 32.06
CA VAL A 128 15.80 26.63 32.24
C VAL A 128 15.43 25.49 31.27
N ILE A 129 14.14 25.22 31.10
CA ILE A 129 13.57 24.17 30.22
C ILE A 129 13.67 24.59 28.75
N GLU A 130 13.46 25.88 28.47
CA GLU A 130 13.71 26.51 27.17
C GLU A 130 15.20 26.69 26.87
N GLY A 131 16.10 26.16 27.71
CA GLY A 131 17.52 26.07 27.36
C GLY A 131 18.18 27.43 27.21
N ALA A 132 17.71 28.42 27.96
CA ALA A 132 18.28 29.77 28.06
C ALA A 132 19.82 29.79 28.09
N ALA A 133 20.42 28.99 28.96
CA ALA A 133 21.88 28.91 29.13
C ALA A 133 22.65 28.51 27.84
N ASP A 134 21.99 27.79 26.92
CA ASP A 134 22.55 27.40 25.63
C ASP A 134 22.17 28.37 24.50
N GLY A 135 21.27 29.33 24.76
CA GLY A 135 20.73 30.27 23.78
C GLY A 135 20.07 29.54 22.62
N VAL A 136 19.20 28.57 22.95
CA VAL A 136 18.44 27.81 21.95
C VAL A 136 17.49 28.77 21.22
N ASP A 137 17.38 28.57 19.92
CA ASP A 137 16.59 29.34 18.95
C ASP A 137 16.15 28.29 17.93
N THR A 138 14.98 27.68 18.18
CA THR A 138 14.54 26.44 17.54
C THR A 138 14.11 26.69 16.09
N ASP A 139 13.37 27.76 15.83
CA ASP A 139 12.93 28.15 14.48
C ASP A 139 13.97 28.97 13.69
N GLY A 140 14.96 29.56 14.36
CA GLY A 140 16.05 30.33 13.77
C GLY A 140 15.67 31.76 13.36
N ASP A 141 14.62 32.34 13.94
CA ASP A 141 14.18 33.72 13.66
C ASP A 141 15.08 34.78 14.33
N GLY A 142 15.83 34.37 15.35
CA GLY A 142 16.77 35.18 16.11
C GLY A 142 16.27 35.65 17.47
N THR A 143 15.07 35.25 17.87
CA THR A 143 14.53 35.30 19.24
C THR A 143 14.87 33.97 19.90
N PRO A 144 15.60 33.95 21.04
CA PRO A 144 15.80 32.72 21.78
C PRO A 144 14.48 32.17 22.33
N ASP A 145 14.37 30.85 22.45
CA ASP A 145 13.14 30.16 22.87
C ASP A 145 12.56 30.72 24.19
N TYR A 146 13.39 31.02 25.20
CA TYR A 146 12.93 31.62 26.48
C TYR A 146 12.37 33.06 26.39
N LEU A 147 12.28 33.61 25.19
CA LEU A 147 11.74 34.93 24.89
C LEU A 147 10.74 34.87 23.72
N ASP A 148 10.32 33.68 23.32
CA ASP A 148 9.53 33.42 22.12
C ASP A 148 8.24 32.66 22.45
N ASP A 149 7.10 33.28 22.17
CA ASP A 149 5.77 32.69 22.47
C ASP A 149 5.43 31.45 21.59
N ASP A 150 6.26 31.13 20.59
CA ASP A 150 6.08 30.10 19.53
C ASP A 150 7.47 29.62 19.06
N SER A 151 8.17 28.86 19.90
CA SER A 151 9.59 28.50 19.77
C SER A 151 9.94 27.76 18.48
N ASP A 152 9.04 26.94 17.93
CA ASP A 152 9.27 26.22 16.67
C ASP A 152 8.62 26.89 15.44
N GLY A 153 7.86 27.97 15.66
CA GLY A 153 7.34 28.86 14.65
C GLY A 153 6.26 28.23 13.77
N ASP A 154 5.54 27.25 14.30
CA ASP A 154 4.51 26.50 13.58
C ASP A 154 3.14 27.21 13.64
N GLY A 155 2.94 28.07 14.64
CA GLY A 155 1.74 28.87 14.85
C GLY A 155 0.83 28.39 15.98
N VAL A 156 1.16 27.28 16.64
CA VAL A 156 0.60 26.87 17.93
C VAL A 156 1.50 27.45 19.05
N PRO A 157 0.97 28.21 20.03
CA PRO A 157 1.83 28.81 21.05
C PRO A 157 2.38 27.78 22.05
N ASP A 158 3.59 28.02 22.56
CA ASP A 158 4.28 27.17 23.54
C ASP A 158 3.42 26.92 24.80
N SER A 159 2.66 27.94 25.23
CA SER A 159 1.70 27.85 26.35
C SER A 159 0.57 26.81 26.15
N ILE A 160 0.29 26.44 24.90
CA ILE A 160 -0.64 25.37 24.51
C ILE A 160 0.12 24.05 24.41
N GLU A 161 1.28 24.04 23.77
CA GLU A 161 2.10 22.86 23.50
C GLU A 161 2.65 22.22 24.77
N GLY A 162 3.38 23.01 25.53
CA GLY A 162 3.99 22.66 26.79
C GLY A 162 5.25 21.82 26.68
N SER A 163 5.87 21.56 27.83
CA SER A 163 7.18 20.90 27.93
C SER A 163 7.15 19.36 27.94
N VAL A 164 6.03 18.74 27.56
CA VAL A 164 5.94 17.27 27.42
C VAL A 164 6.55 16.87 26.08
N ALA A 165 6.97 15.61 25.92
CA ALA A 165 7.35 15.03 24.62
C ALA A 165 6.35 13.91 24.32
N SER A 166 5.37 14.18 23.48
CA SER A 166 4.18 13.33 23.31
C SER A 166 4.50 12.04 22.53
N ASP A 167 5.32 12.10 21.49
CA ASP A 167 5.75 10.95 20.68
C ASP A 167 6.91 10.11 21.31
N SER A 168 7.52 10.62 22.38
CA SER A 168 8.68 10.06 23.08
C SER A 168 10.00 10.00 22.30
N ASP A 169 10.21 10.85 21.29
CA ASP A 169 11.48 10.99 20.58
C ASP A 169 12.55 11.77 21.38
N GLY A 170 12.10 12.56 22.36
CA GLY A 170 12.91 13.35 23.29
C GLY A 170 12.97 14.85 22.99
N ILE A 171 12.25 15.33 21.97
CA ILE A 171 11.97 16.74 21.69
C ILE A 171 10.67 17.10 22.44
N PRO A 172 10.64 18.18 23.24
CA PRO A 172 9.40 18.67 23.82
C PRO A 172 8.46 19.23 22.75
N ASP A 173 7.15 19.12 22.95
CA ASP A 173 6.07 19.54 22.04
C ASP A 173 6.27 20.99 21.59
N PHE A 174 6.60 21.94 22.48
CA PHE A 174 6.89 23.35 22.13
C PHE A 174 8.10 23.57 21.18
N ARG A 175 8.80 22.50 20.81
CA ARG A 175 9.96 22.51 19.90
C ARG A 175 9.79 21.52 18.75
N ASP A 176 8.61 20.95 18.61
CA ASP A 176 8.33 19.84 17.72
C ASP A 176 7.14 20.12 16.81
N LEU A 177 7.43 20.27 15.51
CA LEU A 177 6.46 20.56 14.46
C LEU A 177 5.41 19.45 14.23
N ASP A 178 5.51 18.32 14.93
CA ASP A 178 4.68 17.10 14.82
C ASP A 178 4.71 16.35 16.17
N SER A 179 4.04 16.92 17.17
CA SER A 179 4.10 16.54 18.59
C SER A 179 3.82 15.05 18.86
N ASP A 180 2.99 14.41 18.04
CA ASP A 180 2.64 12.99 18.19
C ASP A 180 3.31 12.03 17.19
N GLY A 181 4.05 12.61 16.23
CA GLY A 181 4.86 11.89 15.25
C GLY A 181 4.06 11.06 14.25
N ASP A 182 2.79 11.40 13.99
CA ASP A 182 1.96 10.71 12.99
C ASP A 182 2.28 11.15 11.55
N GLY A 183 2.95 12.30 11.40
CA GLY A 183 3.34 12.91 10.13
C GLY A 183 2.41 14.02 9.64
N LEU A 184 1.37 14.38 10.40
CA LEU A 184 0.55 15.57 10.24
C LEU A 184 1.06 16.64 11.23
N PRO A 185 1.47 17.83 10.77
CA PRO A 185 2.09 18.81 11.64
C PRO A 185 1.07 19.59 12.46
N ASP A 186 1.47 20.02 13.66
CA ASP A 186 0.61 20.64 14.69
C ASP A 186 -0.22 21.81 14.14
N TRP A 187 0.35 22.69 13.32
CA TRP A 187 -0.39 23.79 12.66
C TRP A 187 -1.55 23.36 11.74
N GLN A 188 -1.56 22.11 11.24
CA GLN A 188 -2.70 21.54 10.50
C GLN A 188 -3.74 20.91 11.43
N GLU A 189 -3.29 20.44 12.59
CA GLU A 189 -4.12 19.78 13.60
C GLU A 189 -4.85 20.80 14.47
N ASP A 190 -4.20 21.92 14.79
CA ASP A 190 -4.76 23.08 15.48
C ASP A 190 -4.58 24.39 14.67
N PRO A 191 -5.31 24.58 13.55
CA PRO A 191 -5.12 25.75 12.69
C PRO A 191 -5.56 27.09 13.29
N ASP A 192 -6.22 27.10 14.45
CA ASP A 192 -6.59 28.32 15.17
C ASP A 192 -5.80 28.56 16.47
N GLY A 193 -4.93 27.60 16.85
CA GLY A 193 -3.93 27.72 17.91
C GLY A 193 -4.57 27.87 19.29
N ASP A 194 -5.78 27.33 19.50
CA ASP A 194 -6.52 27.49 20.75
C ASP A 194 -6.43 26.26 21.68
N GLY A 195 -5.80 25.18 21.21
CA GLY A 195 -5.62 23.91 21.93
C GLY A 195 -6.91 23.12 22.13
N VAL A 196 -7.99 23.44 21.40
CA VAL A 196 -9.31 22.82 21.57
C VAL A 196 -9.82 22.21 20.26
N VAL A 197 -9.58 20.90 20.10
CA VAL A 197 -10.12 20.09 19.00
C VAL A 197 -11.60 20.38 18.68
N ALA A 198 -11.83 21.12 17.59
CA ALA A 198 -13.14 21.47 17.08
C ALA A 198 -13.62 20.42 16.06
N PRO A 199 -14.70 19.66 16.36
CA PRO A 199 -15.21 18.65 15.44
C PRO A 199 -15.75 19.30 14.16
N CYS A 200 -15.43 18.70 13.01
CA CYS A 200 -15.56 19.28 11.66
C CYS A 200 -16.90 19.96 11.34
N GLY A 201 -18.02 19.59 11.98
CA GLY A 201 -19.30 20.32 11.94
C GLY A 201 -19.90 20.62 10.55
N GLY A 202 -19.30 20.10 9.47
CA GLY A 202 -19.53 20.48 8.08
C GLY A 202 -18.86 21.78 7.59
N MET A 203 -17.87 22.34 8.30
CA MET A 203 -17.15 23.55 7.88
C MET A 203 -15.65 23.50 8.26
N PRO A 204 -14.73 23.40 7.28
CA PRO A 204 -13.27 23.39 7.51
C PRO A 204 -12.72 24.70 8.12
N PRO A 205 -11.51 24.65 8.75
CA PRO A 205 -10.68 23.46 8.94
C PRO A 205 -11.26 22.47 9.96
N CYS A 206 -10.89 21.21 9.81
CA CYS A 206 -11.12 20.17 10.81
C CYS A 206 -9.88 20.15 11.69
N GLU A 207 -10.06 20.07 13.00
CA GLU A 207 -8.95 19.95 13.95
C GLU A 207 -8.83 18.50 14.43
N SER A 208 -7.60 18.07 14.67
CA SER A 208 -7.20 16.84 15.37
C SER A 208 -6.47 17.20 16.65
N ASP A 209 -6.24 16.21 17.52
CA ASP A 209 -5.45 16.36 18.74
C ASP A 209 -3.98 16.17 18.39
N ARG A 210 -3.21 17.26 18.33
CA ARG A 210 -1.77 17.27 18.08
C ARG A 210 -0.92 16.34 18.96
N THR A 211 -1.48 15.84 20.07
CA THR A 211 -0.80 14.95 21.00
C THR A 211 -1.27 13.49 20.96
N ASP A 212 -2.22 13.16 20.07
CA ASP A 212 -2.78 11.82 19.93
C ASP A 212 -2.91 11.44 18.44
N PRO A 213 -2.09 10.50 17.94
CA PRO A 213 -1.96 10.20 16.51
C PRO A 213 -3.19 9.52 15.88
N ASP A 214 -4.28 9.37 16.63
CA ASP A 214 -5.57 8.78 16.26
C ASP A 214 -6.64 9.39 17.19
N THR A 215 -7.06 10.63 16.86
CA THR A 215 -7.89 11.49 17.70
C THR A 215 -9.19 10.81 18.18
N ASP A 216 -9.79 9.95 17.36
CA ASP A 216 -11.05 9.26 17.70
C ASP A 216 -10.89 7.80 18.19
N GLY A 217 -9.68 7.24 18.07
CA GLY A 217 -9.28 5.94 18.57
C GLY A 217 -9.87 4.76 17.78
N ASP A 218 -10.15 4.92 16.50
CA ASP A 218 -10.67 3.86 15.64
C ASP A 218 -9.58 2.92 15.07
N GLY A 219 -8.32 3.32 15.18
CA GLY A 219 -7.12 2.61 14.73
C GLY A 219 -6.57 3.09 13.39
N ILE A 220 -7.09 4.16 12.80
CA ILE A 220 -6.55 4.85 11.62
C ILE A 220 -5.94 6.18 12.06
N PRO A 221 -4.66 6.45 11.74
CA PRO A 221 -4.05 7.73 12.11
C PRO A 221 -4.64 8.93 11.38
N ASP A 222 -4.59 10.08 12.04
CA ASP A 222 -5.20 11.34 11.59
C ASP A 222 -4.62 11.77 10.23
N LEU A 223 -3.31 11.64 10.04
CA LEU A 223 -2.65 11.84 8.74
C LEU A 223 -3.35 11.09 7.60
N ILE A 224 -3.71 9.83 7.84
CA ILE A 224 -4.31 8.96 6.82
C ILE A 224 -5.74 9.39 6.53
N GLU A 225 -6.48 9.79 7.56
CA GLU A 225 -7.84 10.28 7.42
C GLU A 225 -7.88 11.61 6.67
N VAL A 226 -7.04 12.57 7.03
CA VAL A 226 -6.91 13.86 6.34
C VAL A 226 -6.48 13.65 4.87
N ALA A 227 -5.52 12.76 4.62
CA ALA A 227 -5.10 12.40 3.26
C ALA A 227 -6.28 11.84 2.43
N ALA A 228 -7.12 11.00 3.04
CA ALA A 228 -8.31 10.43 2.42
C ALA A 228 -9.51 11.38 2.34
N GLY A 229 -9.48 12.50 3.07
CA GLY A 229 -10.60 13.43 3.23
C GLY A 229 -11.72 12.88 4.14
N ALA A 230 -11.34 12.02 5.08
CA ALA A 230 -12.13 11.59 6.23
C ALA A 230 -12.09 12.66 7.36
N ASP A 231 -12.82 12.41 8.44
CA ASP A 231 -12.96 13.31 9.60
C ASP A 231 -12.25 12.64 10.79
N PRO A 232 -11.07 13.12 11.21
CA PRO A 232 -10.27 12.55 12.31
C PRO A 232 -10.98 12.47 13.66
N THR A 233 -12.12 13.15 13.81
CA THR A 233 -12.88 13.22 15.06
C THR A 233 -14.11 12.32 15.08
N ASP A 234 -14.37 11.57 14.01
CA ASP A 234 -15.54 10.68 13.86
C ASP A 234 -15.14 9.26 13.44
N ALA A 235 -15.11 8.35 14.41
CA ALA A 235 -14.79 6.92 14.20
C ALA A 235 -15.75 6.17 13.25
N GLY A 236 -16.79 6.86 12.72
CA GLY A 236 -17.65 6.38 11.65
C GLY A 236 -17.26 6.87 10.25
N SER A 237 -16.33 7.82 10.14
CA SER A 237 -15.86 8.49 8.94
C SER A 237 -14.59 7.86 8.35
N THR A 238 -14.41 6.57 8.57
CA THR A 238 -13.15 5.87 8.32
C THR A 238 -12.88 5.66 6.81
N ILE A 239 -11.60 5.53 6.46
CA ILE A 239 -11.21 4.66 5.33
C ILE A 239 -11.43 3.19 5.72
N PRO A 240 -11.73 2.26 4.80
CA PRO A 240 -11.92 0.86 5.18
C PRO A 240 -10.73 0.33 6.00
N ALA A 241 -10.94 -0.05 7.26
CA ALA A 241 -9.88 -0.52 8.16
C ALA A 241 -9.11 -1.77 7.66
N ASP A 242 -9.65 -2.45 6.65
CA ASP A 242 -8.96 -3.52 5.95
C ASP A 242 -7.98 -3.00 4.89
N ASP A 243 -7.80 -1.69 4.69
CA ASP A 243 -6.92 -1.12 3.69
C ASP A 243 -5.47 -1.03 4.20
N PHE A 244 -4.53 -1.29 3.29
CA PHE A 244 -3.11 -1.41 3.63
C PHE A 244 -2.38 -0.18 3.12
N TYR A 245 -1.73 0.57 4.01
CA TYR A 245 -1.06 1.83 3.68
C TYR A 245 0.41 1.82 4.09
N PHE A 246 1.20 2.69 3.46
CA PHE A 246 2.53 3.10 3.90
C PHE A 246 2.58 4.61 3.98
N VAL A 247 3.09 5.15 5.09
CA VAL A 247 3.51 6.55 5.18
C VAL A 247 4.93 6.63 4.63
N LEU A 248 5.12 7.28 3.48
CA LEU A 248 6.41 7.39 2.77
C LEU A 248 6.80 8.85 2.58
N PRO A 249 7.49 9.47 3.56
CA PRO A 249 8.13 10.77 3.39
C PRO A 249 9.09 10.76 2.19
N TYR A 250 9.30 11.94 1.60
CA TYR A 250 10.14 12.07 0.42
C TYR A 250 11.62 11.84 0.77
N MET A 251 12.29 10.97 0.01
CA MET A 251 13.69 10.57 0.17
C MET A 251 14.00 9.71 1.40
N ASP A 252 12.96 9.21 2.07
CA ASP A 252 13.12 8.30 3.20
C ASP A 252 13.54 6.88 2.81
N PRO A 253 14.08 6.10 3.76
CA PRO A 253 14.44 4.71 3.53
C PRO A 253 13.27 3.84 3.04
N GLU A 254 13.60 2.78 2.30
CA GLU A 254 12.60 1.80 1.85
C GLU A 254 11.85 1.17 3.03
N GLN A 255 10.54 1.07 2.92
CA GLN A 255 9.69 0.34 3.87
C GLN A 255 9.22 -0.97 3.28
N SER A 256 8.89 -1.95 4.13
CA SER A 256 8.38 -3.22 3.66
C SER A 256 7.43 -3.88 4.64
N ASP A 257 6.40 -4.53 4.11
CA ASP A 257 5.49 -5.34 4.91
C ASP A 257 4.94 -6.52 4.09
N ILE A 258 4.30 -7.49 4.77
CA ILE A 258 3.90 -8.78 4.23
C ILE A 258 2.40 -8.77 3.98
N LEU A 259 2.03 -9.02 2.73
CA LEU A 259 0.65 -9.16 2.29
C LEU A 259 0.28 -10.63 2.10
N GLU A 260 -0.88 -11.00 2.61
CA GLU A 260 -1.46 -12.34 2.50
C GLU A 260 -2.57 -12.38 1.45
N PHE A 261 -2.56 -13.39 0.58
CA PHE A 261 -3.50 -13.51 -0.53
C PHE A 261 -4.08 -14.91 -0.66
N SER A 262 -5.34 -14.99 -1.12
CA SER A 262 -5.96 -16.25 -1.51
C SER A 262 -5.60 -16.61 -2.95
N THR A 263 -5.33 -17.88 -3.22
CA THR A 263 -5.15 -18.40 -4.58
C THR A 263 -6.40 -19.08 -5.15
N THR A 264 -7.57 -18.78 -4.59
CA THR A 264 -8.85 -19.32 -5.07
C THR A 264 -9.16 -18.75 -6.45
N ILE A 265 -9.59 -19.61 -7.40
CA ILE A 265 -10.03 -19.14 -8.71
C ILE A 265 -11.39 -18.45 -8.56
N ARG A 266 -11.41 -17.12 -8.68
CA ARG A 266 -12.65 -16.33 -8.54
C ARG A 266 -13.43 -16.23 -9.86
N GLN A 267 -12.72 -16.30 -10.98
CA GLN A 267 -13.29 -16.11 -12.31
C GLN A 267 -12.69 -17.11 -13.30
N ALA A 268 -13.55 -17.79 -14.06
CA ALA A 268 -13.14 -18.71 -15.11
C ALA A 268 -14.14 -18.69 -16.26
N ASP A 269 -13.66 -18.97 -17.45
CA ASP A 269 -14.47 -18.97 -18.66
C ASP A 269 -14.40 -20.35 -19.31
N VAL A 270 -15.55 -21.02 -19.39
CA VAL A 270 -15.65 -22.40 -19.85
C VAL A 270 -16.17 -22.42 -21.29
N PHE A 271 -15.30 -22.80 -22.22
CA PHE A 271 -15.64 -22.93 -23.64
C PHE A 271 -15.83 -24.40 -24.01
N PHE A 272 -17.00 -24.76 -24.54
CA PHE A 272 -17.27 -26.08 -25.07
C PHE A 272 -16.84 -26.15 -26.53
N SER A 273 -15.80 -26.94 -26.82
CA SER A 273 -15.37 -27.29 -28.17
C SER A 273 -15.90 -28.67 -28.51
N VAL A 274 -17.02 -28.71 -29.23
CA VAL A 274 -17.81 -29.94 -29.42
C VAL A 274 -17.59 -30.51 -30.80
N ASP A 275 -17.17 -31.78 -30.86
CA ASP A 275 -17.20 -32.56 -32.09
C ASP A 275 -18.65 -32.78 -32.54
N THR A 276 -18.92 -32.57 -33.82
CA THR A 276 -20.27 -32.71 -34.38
C THR A 276 -20.33 -33.66 -35.55
N THR A 277 -19.32 -34.50 -35.74
CA THR A 277 -19.33 -35.53 -36.78
C THR A 277 -20.18 -36.73 -36.39
N GLY A 278 -20.43 -37.62 -37.35
CA GLY A 278 -21.56 -38.56 -37.37
C GLY A 278 -21.70 -39.53 -36.19
N SER A 279 -20.70 -39.66 -35.31
CA SER A 279 -20.71 -40.48 -34.09
C SER A 279 -21.29 -39.77 -32.86
N PHE A 280 -21.50 -38.46 -32.89
CA PHE A 280 -21.66 -37.65 -31.67
C PHE A 280 -23.11 -37.24 -31.28
N ASP A 281 -24.13 -37.85 -31.88
CA ASP A 281 -25.54 -37.41 -31.76
C ASP A 281 -26.05 -37.49 -30.31
N GLU A 282 -25.73 -38.58 -29.62
CA GLU A 282 -26.15 -38.86 -28.26
C GLU A 282 -25.47 -37.94 -27.23
N GLU A 283 -24.18 -37.66 -27.38
CA GLU A 283 -23.44 -36.74 -26.53
C GLU A 283 -23.92 -35.29 -26.70
N ILE A 284 -24.21 -34.84 -27.93
CA ILE A 284 -24.82 -33.52 -28.17
C ILE A 284 -26.16 -33.41 -27.46
N ALA A 285 -26.97 -34.48 -27.50
CA ALA A 285 -28.24 -34.52 -26.77
C ALA A 285 -28.04 -34.45 -25.25
N ALA A 286 -26.98 -35.06 -24.72
CA ALA A 286 -26.63 -35.00 -23.30
C ALA A 286 -26.19 -33.59 -22.87
N ILE A 287 -25.41 -32.87 -23.69
CA ILE A 287 -25.04 -31.46 -23.42
C ILE A 287 -26.30 -30.59 -23.36
N ARG A 288 -27.17 -30.68 -24.38
CA ARG A 288 -28.46 -29.95 -24.42
C ARG A 288 -29.34 -30.19 -23.20
N ALA A 289 -29.37 -31.43 -22.72
CA ALA A 289 -30.20 -31.81 -21.58
C ALA A 289 -29.65 -31.35 -20.22
N SER A 290 -28.36 -31.01 -20.14
CA SER A 290 -27.67 -30.77 -18.87
C SER A 290 -27.07 -29.38 -18.71
N ILE A 291 -26.93 -28.59 -19.79
CA ILE A 291 -26.25 -27.28 -19.74
C ILE A 291 -26.90 -26.33 -18.73
N ASP A 292 -28.22 -26.23 -18.72
CA ASP A 292 -29.00 -25.31 -17.89
C ASP A 292 -29.32 -25.85 -16.49
N THR A 293 -29.46 -27.18 -16.37
CA THR A 293 -29.93 -27.85 -15.15
C THR A 293 -28.83 -28.41 -14.27
N LEU A 294 -27.64 -28.67 -14.82
CA LEU A 294 -26.54 -29.33 -14.11
C LEU A 294 -25.20 -28.63 -14.30
N ILE A 295 -24.76 -28.42 -15.54
CA ILE A 295 -23.40 -27.92 -15.82
C ILE A 295 -23.24 -26.48 -15.32
N VAL A 296 -24.08 -25.56 -15.79
CA VAL A 296 -23.98 -24.15 -15.38
C VAL A 296 -24.15 -23.99 -13.86
N PRO A 297 -25.20 -24.55 -13.21
CA PRO A 297 -25.33 -24.46 -11.76
C PRO A 297 -24.16 -25.10 -11.01
N GLY A 298 -23.74 -26.30 -11.41
CA GLY A 298 -22.66 -27.03 -10.75
C GLY A 298 -21.31 -26.32 -10.84
N VAL A 299 -20.99 -25.72 -11.99
CA VAL A 299 -19.78 -24.90 -12.15
C VAL A 299 -19.88 -23.60 -11.36
N SER A 300 -21.07 -22.99 -11.28
CA SER A 300 -21.31 -21.78 -10.49
C SER A 300 -21.24 -22.01 -8.97
N ASP A 301 -21.44 -23.24 -8.51
CA ASP A 301 -21.22 -23.63 -7.11
C ASP A 301 -19.72 -23.79 -6.78
N ILE A 302 -18.86 -23.98 -7.79
CA ILE A 302 -17.40 -24.18 -7.64
C ILE A 302 -16.65 -22.85 -7.83
N ILE A 303 -17.02 -22.08 -8.85
CA ILE A 303 -16.35 -20.85 -9.26
C ILE A 303 -17.33 -19.69 -9.13
N ALA A 304 -16.94 -18.61 -8.46
CA ALA A 304 -17.85 -17.53 -8.11
C ALA A 304 -18.38 -16.73 -9.32
N ASN A 305 -17.57 -16.54 -10.35
CA ASN A 305 -17.92 -15.77 -11.55
C ASN A 305 -17.60 -16.55 -12.84
N PRO A 306 -18.37 -17.60 -13.19
CA PRO A 306 -18.15 -18.33 -14.42
C PRO A 306 -18.85 -17.67 -15.62
N ALA A 307 -18.26 -17.79 -16.80
CA ALA A 307 -18.93 -17.51 -18.06
C ALA A 307 -18.74 -18.68 -19.02
N PHE A 308 -19.61 -18.78 -20.03
CA PHE A 308 -19.66 -19.96 -20.89
C PHE A 308 -19.75 -19.57 -22.35
N GLY A 309 -19.17 -20.39 -23.22
CA GLY A 309 -19.30 -20.25 -24.67
C GLY A 309 -19.30 -21.61 -25.34
N VAL A 310 -19.68 -21.65 -26.61
CA VAL A 310 -19.77 -22.90 -27.35
C VAL A 310 -19.36 -22.71 -28.79
N GLY A 311 -18.52 -23.63 -29.26
CA GLY A 311 -18.13 -23.79 -30.64
C GLY A 311 -18.24 -25.25 -31.05
N ARG A 312 -18.30 -25.47 -32.36
CA ARG A 312 -18.28 -26.80 -32.93
C ARG A 312 -17.13 -26.96 -33.90
N PHE A 313 -16.74 -28.21 -34.11
CA PHE A 313 -15.84 -28.59 -35.19
C PHE A 313 -16.28 -29.90 -35.81
N GLU A 314 -15.89 -30.06 -37.06
CA GLU A 314 -16.06 -31.22 -37.91
C GLU A 314 -14.74 -31.33 -38.71
N ASP A 315 -14.80 -31.78 -39.95
CA ASP A 315 -13.67 -31.80 -40.86
C ASP A 315 -13.66 -30.58 -41.82
N PHE A 316 -12.59 -30.43 -42.58
CA PHE A 316 -12.49 -29.51 -43.70
C PHE A 316 -13.42 -29.92 -44.85
N PRO A 317 -14.10 -28.97 -45.51
CA PRO A 317 -15.04 -29.25 -46.59
C PRO A 317 -14.34 -29.59 -47.92
N ARG A 318 -13.53 -30.65 -47.93
CA ARG A 318 -12.63 -31.07 -49.01
C ARG A 318 -12.52 -32.59 -49.07
N ASP A 319 -12.77 -33.16 -50.25
CA ASP A 319 -12.47 -34.57 -50.53
C ASP A 319 -10.96 -34.86 -50.36
N PRO A 320 -10.56 -35.97 -49.68
CA PRO A 320 -11.40 -37.07 -49.17
C PRO A 320 -11.88 -36.92 -47.72
N PHE A 321 -11.63 -35.78 -47.07
CA PHE A 321 -11.80 -35.51 -45.64
C PHE A 321 -13.28 -35.26 -45.26
N GLY A 322 -13.78 -34.04 -45.50
CA GLY A 322 -15.16 -33.67 -45.18
C GLY A 322 -16.08 -33.47 -46.39
N LEU A 323 -17.39 -33.42 -46.10
CA LEU A 323 -18.42 -32.99 -47.04
C LEU A 323 -18.40 -31.47 -47.24
N PRO A 324 -18.97 -30.92 -48.33
CA PRO A 324 -19.04 -29.47 -48.53
C PRO A 324 -19.81 -28.68 -47.45
N SER A 325 -20.64 -29.37 -46.66
CA SER A 325 -21.34 -28.82 -45.50
C SER A 325 -20.44 -28.59 -44.31
N ASP A 326 -19.27 -29.24 -44.28
CA ASP A 326 -18.51 -29.40 -43.07
C ASP A 326 -17.82 -28.09 -42.68
N ARG A 327 -17.61 -27.92 -41.39
CA ARG A 327 -16.99 -26.75 -40.79
C ARG A 327 -15.83 -27.21 -39.91
N PRO A 328 -14.56 -26.93 -40.29
CA PRO A 328 -13.42 -27.32 -39.47
C PRO A 328 -13.42 -26.61 -38.11
N PHE A 329 -14.11 -25.47 -38.03
CA PHE A 329 -14.52 -24.81 -36.79
C PHE A 329 -15.67 -23.84 -37.09
N GLU A 330 -16.56 -23.66 -36.14
CA GLU A 330 -17.59 -22.61 -36.15
C GLU A 330 -17.90 -22.15 -34.72
N LEU A 331 -17.67 -20.85 -34.45
CA LEU A 331 -18.06 -20.25 -33.19
C LEU A 331 -19.58 -20.01 -33.19
N LEU A 332 -20.30 -20.63 -32.27
CA LEU A 332 -21.75 -20.45 -32.15
C LEU A 332 -22.10 -19.33 -31.18
N GLU A 333 -21.44 -19.30 -30.03
CA GLU A 333 -21.57 -18.24 -29.04
C GLU A 333 -20.20 -17.97 -28.40
N PRO A 334 -19.70 -16.73 -28.45
CA PRO A 334 -18.52 -16.34 -27.67
C PRO A 334 -18.79 -16.49 -26.17
N ILE A 335 -17.76 -16.36 -25.35
CA ILE A 335 -17.96 -16.37 -23.89
C ILE A 335 -18.99 -15.31 -23.48
N THR A 336 -20.02 -15.75 -22.75
CA THR A 336 -21.12 -14.92 -22.28
C THR A 336 -21.58 -15.34 -20.89
N THR A 337 -22.11 -14.37 -20.14
CA THR A 337 -22.85 -14.62 -18.88
C THR A 337 -24.37 -14.68 -19.12
N ASP A 338 -24.83 -14.43 -20.35
CA ASP A 338 -26.25 -14.53 -20.71
C ASP A 338 -26.62 -15.98 -21.00
N MET A 339 -27.35 -16.59 -20.06
CA MET A 339 -27.77 -17.98 -20.16
C MET A 339 -28.74 -18.25 -21.31
N ALA A 340 -29.51 -17.24 -21.74
CA ALA A 340 -30.41 -17.42 -22.87
C ALA A 340 -29.64 -17.55 -24.19
N LEU A 341 -28.54 -16.80 -24.34
CA LEU A 341 -27.65 -16.92 -25.51
C LEU A 341 -26.94 -18.27 -25.51
N LEU A 342 -26.38 -18.68 -24.36
CA LEU A 342 -25.73 -19.98 -24.22
C LEU A 342 -26.67 -21.14 -24.56
N THR A 343 -27.87 -21.20 -23.97
CA THR A 343 -28.83 -22.27 -24.26
C THR A 343 -29.24 -22.27 -25.73
N ALA A 344 -29.50 -21.10 -26.31
CA ALA A 344 -29.84 -20.99 -27.74
C ALA A 344 -28.71 -21.51 -28.65
N ALA A 345 -27.46 -21.27 -28.28
CA ALA A 345 -26.30 -21.73 -29.05
C ALA A 345 -26.06 -23.24 -28.91
N VAL A 346 -26.23 -23.81 -27.72
CA VAL A 346 -26.20 -25.26 -27.50
C VAL A 346 -27.34 -25.97 -28.24
N ASP A 347 -28.53 -25.37 -28.25
CA ASP A 347 -29.66 -25.85 -29.06
C ASP A 347 -29.36 -25.77 -30.57
N ALA A 348 -28.52 -24.83 -31.00
CA ALA A 348 -28.14 -24.64 -32.40
C ALA A 348 -27.05 -25.61 -32.90
N LEU A 349 -26.44 -26.42 -32.03
CA LEU A 349 -25.52 -27.50 -32.47
C LEU A 349 -26.21 -28.36 -33.55
N PRO A 350 -25.54 -28.72 -34.65
CA PRO A 350 -26.13 -29.61 -35.64
C PRO A 350 -26.45 -30.99 -35.02
N PRO A 351 -27.37 -31.77 -35.60
CA PRO A 351 -27.30 -33.23 -35.47
C PRO A 351 -25.96 -33.72 -36.02
N ALA A 352 -25.41 -34.79 -35.46
CA ALA A 352 -24.17 -35.41 -35.87
C ALA A 352 -24.19 -35.69 -37.38
N ALA A 353 -23.31 -35.04 -38.13
CA ALA A 353 -23.22 -35.14 -39.57
C ALA A 353 -21.82 -34.71 -40.03
N GLY A 354 -21.40 -35.18 -41.21
CA GLY A 354 -20.07 -34.84 -41.73
C GLY A 354 -19.05 -35.96 -41.49
N GLY A 355 -17.84 -35.74 -41.99
CA GLY A 355 -16.75 -36.71 -42.02
C GLY A 355 -16.93 -37.79 -43.10
N LEU A 356 -15.90 -38.01 -43.93
CA LEU A 356 -15.80 -39.15 -44.84
C LEU A 356 -14.71 -40.15 -44.41
N ASP A 357 -13.87 -39.75 -43.47
CA ASP A 357 -12.90 -40.55 -42.73
C ASP A 357 -13.06 -40.36 -41.21
N THR A 358 -12.10 -40.88 -40.44
CA THR A 358 -12.21 -41.01 -38.98
C THR A 358 -11.54 -39.86 -38.23
N PRO A 359 -10.37 -39.34 -38.62
CA PRO A 359 -9.80 -38.19 -37.94
C PRO A 359 -10.52 -36.88 -38.31
N GLU A 360 -10.45 -35.87 -37.44
CA GLU A 360 -11.22 -34.62 -37.55
C GLU A 360 -10.31 -33.37 -37.50
N ALA A 361 -10.88 -32.16 -37.53
CA ALA A 361 -10.12 -30.89 -37.48
C ALA A 361 -9.86 -30.34 -36.06
N GLY A 362 -9.86 -31.18 -35.02
CA GLY A 362 -9.79 -30.76 -33.61
C GLY A 362 -8.64 -29.80 -33.27
N MET A 363 -7.43 -30.07 -33.74
CA MET A 363 -6.26 -29.19 -33.53
C MET A 363 -6.40 -27.81 -34.17
N GLU A 364 -6.99 -27.73 -35.36
CA GLU A 364 -7.26 -26.43 -36.00
C GLU A 364 -8.30 -25.68 -35.18
N ALA A 365 -9.38 -26.33 -34.76
CA ALA A 365 -10.41 -25.70 -33.93
C ALA A 365 -9.83 -25.11 -32.63
N LEU A 366 -9.02 -25.88 -31.90
CA LEU A 366 -8.34 -25.41 -30.69
C LEU A 366 -7.44 -24.19 -30.93
N TYR A 367 -6.68 -24.19 -32.03
CA TYR A 367 -5.89 -23.01 -32.43
C TYR A 367 -6.77 -21.79 -32.69
N GLN A 368 -7.94 -21.99 -33.30
CA GLN A 368 -8.87 -20.90 -33.62
C GLN A 368 -9.59 -20.39 -32.36
N TRP A 369 -9.93 -21.24 -31.40
CA TRP A 369 -10.44 -20.81 -30.08
C TRP A 369 -9.39 -19.99 -29.32
N ALA A 370 -8.12 -20.32 -29.47
CA ALA A 370 -7.02 -19.58 -28.85
C ALA A 370 -6.66 -18.27 -29.56
N THR A 371 -6.84 -18.15 -30.88
CA THR A 371 -6.32 -17.02 -31.65
C THR A 371 -7.35 -16.19 -32.39
N GLY A 372 -8.44 -16.81 -32.84
CA GLY A 372 -9.43 -16.14 -33.68
C GLY A 372 -8.90 -15.75 -35.06
N TRP A 373 -7.84 -16.40 -35.53
CA TRP A 373 -7.15 -15.99 -36.77
C TRP A 373 -8.02 -16.10 -38.03
N GLY A 374 -9.02 -16.98 -38.00
CA GLY A 374 -9.79 -17.36 -39.16
C GLY A 374 -8.99 -18.19 -40.17
N MET A 375 -9.59 -18.44 -41.32
CA MET A 375 -8.98 -19.19 -42.42
C MET A 375 -9.33 -18.56 -43.77
N PRO A 376 -8.46 -17.68 -44.31
CA PRO A 376 -8.66 -17.04 -45.61
C PRO A 376 -8.87 -18.03 -46.76
N GLU A 377 -8.25 -19.22 -46.71
CA GLU A 377 -8.38 -20.29 -47.70
C GLU A 377 -9.81 -20.85 -47.81
N LEU A 378 -10.61 -20.69 -46.75
CA LEU A 378 -12.02 -21.06 -46.69
C LEU A 378 -12.95 -19.85 -46.65
N GLU A 379 -12.41 -18.64 -46.88
CA GLU A 379 -13.14 -17.38 -46.74
C GLU A 379 -13.75 -17.15 -45.34
N ILE A 380 -13.16 -17.78 -44.31
CA ILE A 380 -13.53 -17.57 -42.92
C ILE A 380 -12.70 -16.39 -42.39
N ALA A 381 -13.38 -15.27 -42.10
CA ALA A 381 -12.74 -14.08 -41.57
C ALA A 381 -12.19 -14.31 -40.14
N PRO A 382 -11.13 -13.58 -39.74
CA PRO A 382 -10.72 -13.54 -38.33
C PRO A 382 -11.88 -13.09 -37.43
N PHE A 383 -11.93 -13.63 -36.22
CA PHE A 383 -12.95 -13.34 -35.22
C PHE A 383 -12.31 -13.17 -33.84
N ALA A 384 -12.51 -12.03 -33.19
CA ALA A 384 -12.05 -11.76 -31.83
C ALA A 384 -13.21 -11.10 -31.08
N PRO A 385 -14.20 -11.90 -30.65
CA PRO A 385 -15.46 -11.39 -30.14
C PRO A 385 -15.36 -10.82 -28.72
N GLY A 386 -14.25 -11.06 -28.01
CA GLY A 386 -13.98 -10.60 -26.66
C GLY A 386 -12.55 -10.13 -26.47
N ASP A 387 -12.08 -10.15 -25.22
CA ASP A 387 -10.80 -9.55 -24.85
C ASP A 387 -9.58 -10.45 -25.12
N VAL A 388 -9.75 -11.77 -24.95
CA VAL A 388 -8.68 -12.76 -25.04
C VAL A 388 -9.11 -13.93 -25.94
N GLY A 389 -8.26 -14.25 -26.91
CA GLY A 389 -8.43 -15.37 -27.83
C GLY A 389 -9.62 -15.28 -28.77
N GLY A 390 -9.83 -16.34 -29.57
CA GLY A 390 -10.90 -16.40 -30.57
C GLY A 390 -12.26 -16.74 -29.99
N ALA A 391 -12.32 -17.48 -28.88
CA ALA A 391 -13.58 -17.75 -28.16
C ALA A 391 -14.12 -16.52 -27.40
N GLY A 392 -13.30 -15.47 -27.25
CA GLY A 392 -13.69 -14.23 -26.58
C GLY A 392 -13.65 -14.31 -25.05
N PHE A 393 -12.66 -15.02 -24.49
CA PHE A 393 -12.44 -15.08 -23.05
C PHE A 393 -12.29 -13.67 -22.46
N ARG A 394 -12.86 -13.47 -21.27
CA ARG A 394 -12.76 -12.24 -20.48
C ARG A 394 -11.33 -12.11 -19.97
N ARG A 395 -10.86 -10.87 -19.84
CA ARG A 395 -9.61 -10.61 -19.09
C ARG A 395 -9.72 -11.18 -17.69
N ASP A 396 -8.56 -11.56 -17.16
CA ASP A 396 -8.37 -11.96 -15.77
C ASP A 396 -9.05 -13.28 -15.37
N SER A 397 -9.81 -13.90 -16.28
CA SER A 397 -10.40 -15.23 -16.11
C SER A 397 -9.42 -16.34 -16.42
N LEU A 398 -9.61 -17.52 -15.80
CA LEU A 398 -8.96 -18.75 -16.24
C LEU A 398 -9.71 -19.32 -17.46
N PRO A 399 -9.09 -19.38 -18.66
CA PRO A 399 -9.75 -19.98 -19.82
C PRO A 399 -9.71 -21.50 -19.68
N ILE A 400 -10.88 -22.13 -19.68
CA ILE A 400 -11.03 -23.59 -19.63
C ILE A 400 -11.72 -24.02 -20.92
N ILE A 401 -11.08 -24.88 -21.71
CA ILE A 401 -11.67 -25.46 -22.91
C ILE A 401 -12.01 -26.92 -22.61
N ILE A 402 -13.30 -27.24 -22.65
CA ILE A 402 -13.78 -28.61 -22.63
C ILE A 402 -13.78 -29.09 -24.08
N HIS A 403 -12.78 -29.88 -24.45
CA HIS A 403 -12.64 -30.44 -25.79
C HIS A 403 -13.22 -31.85 -25.82
N ILE A 404 -14.34 -32.01 -26.55
CA ILE A 404 -15.16 -33.22 -26.53
C ILE A 404 -15.09 -33.87 -27.90
N THR A 405 -14.60 -35.11 -27.98
CA THR A 405 -14.48 -35.87 -29.24
C THR A 405 -14.35 -37.37 -28.99
N ASP A 406 -14.65 -38.16 -30.02
CA ASP A 406 -14.40 -39.60 -30.09
C ASP A 406 -13.29 -39.98 -31.09
N ALA A 407 -12.69 -38.98 -31.75
CA ALA A 407 -11.76 -39.13 -32.87
C ALA A 407 -10.47 -38.32 -32.71
N LEU A 408 -9.37 -38.84 -33.28
CA LEU A 408 -8.09 -38.13 -33.38
C LEU A 408 -8.17 -36.94 -34.33
N SER A 409 -7.31 -35.95 -34.15
CA SER A 409 -7.14 -34.89 -35.13
C SER A 409 -6.28 -35.34 -36.32
N HIS A 410 -6.62 -34.84 -37.51
CA HIS A 410 -5.76 -34.95 -38.69
C HIS A 410 -4.43 -34.21 -38.52
N THR A 411 -3.39 -34.74 -39.14
CA THR A 411 -2.08 -34.09 -39.17
C THR A 411 -2.00 -33.01 -40.27
N PRO A 412 -1.16 -31.98 -40.11
CA PRO A 412 -0.97 -30.97 -41.16
C PRO A 412 -0.51 -31.54 -42.51
N ASP A 413 0.30 -32.61 -42.49
CA ASP A 413 0.78 -33.27 -43.70
C ASP A 413 -0.36 -33.96 -44.48
N GLU A 414 -1.36 -34.50 -43.79
CA GLU A 414 -2.54 -35.11 -44.41
C GLU A 414 -3.36 -34.03 -45.13
N TYR A 415 -3.73 -32.95 -44.45
CA TYR A 415 -4.46 -31.84 -45.05
C TYR A 415 -3.72 -31.15 -46.20
N LEU A 416 -2.38 -31.10 -46.13
CA LEU A 416 -1.56 -30.54 -47.20
C LEU A 416 -1.71 -31.33 -48.52
N THR A 417 -2.05 -32.62 -48.46
CA THR A 417 -2.32 -33.41 -49.68
C THR A 417 -3.57 -32.93 -50.45
N ALA A 418 -4.54 -32.31 -49.77
CA ALA A 418 -5.67 -31.62 -50.39
C ALA A 418 -5.42 -30.11 -50.59
N GLY A 419 -4.19 -29.64 -50.38
CA GLY A 419 -3.80 -28.23 -50.56
C GLY A 419 -4.31 -27.30 -49.46
N ILE A 420 -4.61 -27.84 -48.28
CA ILE A 420 -5.05 -27.09 -47.10
C ILE A 420 -3.85 -26.93 -46.16
N THR A 421 -3.60 -25.73 -45.66
CA THR A 421 -2.59 -25.50 -44.62
C THR A 421 -3.29 -25.35 -43.29
N THR A 422 -2.95 -26.21 -42.33
CA THR A 422 -3.57 -26.26 -41.00
C THR A 422 -2.53 -26.16 -39.89
N ARG A 423 -2.99 -26.16 -38.64
CA ARG A 423 -2.18 -26.18 -37.43
C ARG A 423 -2.12 -27.58 -36.83
N GLY A 424 -0.93 -27.95 -36.37
CA GLY A 424 -0.71 -29.18 -35.63
C GLY A 424 -0.74 -28.94 -34.12
N PRO A 425 -0.50 -30.00 -33.33
CA PRO A 425 -0.48 -29.93 -31.88
C PRO A 425 0.48 -28.87 -31.32
N SER A 426 1.66 -28.70 -31.91
CA SER A 426 2.64 -27.71 -31.44
C SER A 426 2.15 -26.27 -31.53
N GLU A 427 1.52 -25.90 -32.65
CA GLU A 427 1.00 -24.56 -32.87
C GLU A 427 -0.25 -24.30 -32.03
N ALA A 428 -1.12 -25.31 -31.90
CA ALA A 428 -2.29 -25.23 -31.03
C ALA A 428 -1.89 -25.05 -29.56
N LEU A 429 -0.98 -25.88 -29.05
CA LEU A 429 -0.46 -25.76 -27.67
C LEU A 429 0.24 -24.44 -27.41
N ALA A 430 1.02 -23.94 -28.37
CA ALA A 430 1.66 -22.63 -28.24
C ALA A 430 0.62 -21.50 -28.16
N ALA A 431 -0.43 -21.56 -28.97
CA ALA A 431 -1.51 -20.57 -28.93
C ALA A 431 -2.33 -20.64 -27.63
N LEU A 432 -2.67 -21.86 -27.18
CA LEU A 432 -3.38 -22.09 -25.92
C LEU A 432 -2.57 -21.62 -24.71
N GLY A 433 -1.27 -21.93 -24.69
CA GLY A 433 -0.36 -21.47 -23.65
C GLY A 433 -0.21 -19.95 -23.64
N ALA A 434 -0.26 -19.28 -24.79
CA ALA A 434 -0.18 -17.82 -24.89
C ALA A 434 -1.38 -17.10 -24.25
N ILE A 435 -2.52 -17.79 -24.13
CA ILE A 435 -3.71 -17.27 -23.43
C ILE A 435 -3.90 -17.92 -22.04
N GLY A 436 -2.98 -18.77 -21.58
CA GLY A 436 -3.08 -19.48 -20.30
C GLY A 436 -4.21 -20.52 -20.23
N ALA A 437 -4.74 -20.98 -21.37
CA ALA A 437 -5.90 -21.87 -21.41
C ALA A 437 -5.58 -23.27 -20.87
N ARG A 438 -6.54 -23.87 -20.17
CA ARG A 438 -6.55 -25.27 -19.73
C ARG A 438 -7.46 -26.11 -20.60
N VAL A 439 -6.94 -27.14 -21.25
CA VAL A 439 -7.75 -28.04 -22.06
C VAL A 439 -8.07 -29.31 -21.29
N ILE A 440 -9.34 -29.49 -20.96
CA ILE A 440 -9.88 -30.73 -20.38
C ILE A 440 -10.45 -31.56 -21.53
N GLY A 441 -9.96 -32.79 -21.67
CA GLY A 441 -10.43 -33.72 -22.68
C GLY A 441 -11.65 -34.51 -22.18
N VAL A 442 -12.67 -34.64 -23.02
CA VAL A 442 -13.77 -35.58 -22.81
C VAL A 442 -13.83 -36.51 -24.00
N ARG A 443 -13.46 -37.77 -23.76
CA ARG A 443 -13.33 -38.82 -24.76
C ARG A 443 -14.58 -39.69 -24.75
N SER A 444 -15.31 -39.77 -25.87
CA SER A 444 -16.30 -40.84 -26.00
C SER A 444 -15.62 -42.19 -26.23
N THR A 445 -16.13 -43.23 -25.57
CA THR A 445 -15.55 -44.58 -25.61
C THR A 445 -16.00 -45.38 -26.84
N GLU A 446 -16.63 -44.76 -27.83
CA GLU A 446 -17.08 -45.43 -29.06
C GLU A 446 -15.93 -46.14 -29.80
N ASN A 447 -14.76 -45.50 -29.83
CA ASN A 447 -13.55 -46.01 -30.48
C ASN A 447 -12.53 -46.65 -29.51
N ASP A 448 -12.95 -47.14 -28.34
CA ASP A 448 -12.03 -47.63 -27.29
C ASP A 448 -11.08 -48.76 -27.78
N GLY A 449 -9.78 -48.47 -27.77
CA GLY A 449 -8.73 -49.41 -28.19
C GLY A 449 -8.67 -49.66 -29.71
N ALA A 450 -9.34 -48.84 -30.51
CA ALA A 450 -9.30 -48.89 -31.97
C ALA A 450 -8.23 -47.93 -32.55
N LEU A 451 -7.90 -48.10 -33.84
CA LEU A 451 -7.14 -47.08 -34.58
C LEU A 451 -8.05 -45.84 -34.72
N GLY A 452 -7.64 -44.70 -34.18
CA GLY A 452 -8.48 -43.49 -34.13
C GLY A 452 -8.82 -43.00 -32.71
N ASP A 453 -8.43 -43.75 -31.67
CA ASP A 453 -8.66 -43.38 -30.26
C ASP A 453 -7.93 -42.07 -29.87
N PRO A 454 -8.65 -41.00 -29.46
CA PRO A 454 -8.06 -39.70 -29.16
C PRO A 454 -7.37 -39.61 -27.81
N ARG A 455 -7.40 -40.65 -26.97
CA ARG A 455 -6.92 -40.59 -25.58
C ARG A 455 -5.51 -39.98 -25.46
N ALA A 456 -4.56 -40.47 -26.25
CA ALA A 456 -3.17 -40.01 -26.17
C ALA A 456 -3.01 -38.54 -26.59
N GLU A 457 -3.77 -38.11 -27.61
CA GLU A 457 -3.78 -36.72 -28.08
C GLU A 457 -4.40 -35.79 -27.02
N LEU A 458 -5.51 -36.19 -26.41
CA LEU A 458 -6.15 -35.44 -25.33
C LEU A 458 -5.25 -35.37 -24.08
N GLU A 459 -4.51 -36.44 -23.76
CA GLU A 459 -3.55 -36.45 -22.66
C GLU A 459 -2.37 -35.51 -22.95
N GLU A 460 -1.90 -35.43 -24.19
CA GLU A 460 -0.88 -34.45 -24.61
C GLU A 460 -1.38 -33.01 -24.48
N LEU A 461 -2.63 -32.74 -24.88
CA LEU A 461 -3.26 -31.43 -24.71
C LEU A 461 -3.39 -31.04 -23.23
N ALA A 462 -3.89 -31.95 -22.39
CA ALA A 462 -4.05 -31.71 -20.97
C ALA A 462 -2.69 -31.47 -20.28
N LEU A 463 -1.66 -32.25 -20.61
CA LEU A 463 -0.30 -32.05 -20.08
C LEU A 463 0.31 -30.74 -20.56
N GLY A 464 0.21 -30.45 -21.86
CA GLY A 464 0.80 -29.27 -22.48
C GLY A 464 0.16 -27.95 -22.03
N THR A 465 -1.10 -28.01 -21.59
CA THR A 465 -1.82 -26.85 -21.03
C THR A 465 -1.84 -26.84 -19.51
N ASN A 466 -1.21 -27.79 -18.82
CA ASN A 466 -1.26 -27.94 -17.36
C ASN A 466 -2.68 -28.12 -16.79
N ALA A 467 -3.59 -28.75 -17.56
CA ALA A 467 -4.87 -29.25 -17.07
C ALA A 467 -4.68 -30.63 -16.41
N THR A 468 -3.92 -30.64 -15.31
CA THR A 468 -3.51 -31.87 -14.61
C THR A 468 -3.73 -31.75 -13.12
N ILE A 469 -3.86 -32.90 -12.44
CA ILE A 469 -4.02 -32.99 -10.98
C ILE A 469 -3.09 -34.07 -10.41
N PRO A 470 -2.75 -34.05 -9.10
CA PRO A 470 -2.05 -35.15 -8.48
C PRO A 470 -2.90 -36.43 -8.47
N PRO A 471 -2.28 -37.63 -8.53
CA PRO A 471 -3.00 -38.88 -8.39
C PRO A 471 -3.77 -38.97 -7.07
N SER A 472 -4.94 -39.61 -7.09
CA SER A 472 -5.80 -39.71 -5.91
C SER A 472 -5.04 -40.30 -4.72
N ALA A 473 -5.03 -39.62 -3.58
CA ALA A 473 -4.28 -40.05 -2.39
C ALA A 473 -4.67 -41.46 -1.89
N GLY A 474 -5.89 -41.92 -2.18
CA GLY A 474 -6.36 -43.25 -1.77
C GLY A 474 -5.90 -44.39 -2.68
N THR A 475 -5.84 -44.17 -4.00
CA THR A 475 -5.58 -45.22 -5.00
C THR A 475 -4.24 -45.07 -5.70
N GLY A 476 -3.64 -43.87 -5.71
CA GLY A 476 -2.51 -43.51 -6.55
C GLY A 476 -2.84 -43.56 -8.04
N GLN A 477 -4.12 -43.41 -8.41
CA GLN A 477 -4.62 -43.51 -9.79
C GLN A 477 -5.44 -42.27 -10.16
N CYS A 478 -5.63 -42.07 -11.45
CA CYS A 478 -6.49 -41.04 -12.02
C CYS A 478 -7.92 -41.57 -12.09
N LEU A 479 -8.87 -40.88 -11.46
CA LEU A 479 -10.27 -41.30 -11.42
C LEU A 479 -11.05 -40.72 -12.59
N THR A 480 -10.50 -40.85 -13.80
CA THR A 480 -11.02 -40.21 -15.01
C THR A 480 -11.70 -41.18 -15.98
N GLY A 481 -11.75 -42.48 -15.67
CA GLY A 481 -12.56 -43.43 -16.43
C GLY A 481 -14.05 -43.29 -16.13
N ILE A 482 -14.88 -43.99 -16.91
CA ILE A 482 -16.34 -44.03 -16.73
C ILE A 482 -16.70 -44.32 -15.26
N ASP A 483 -17.59 -43.49 -14.69
CA ASP A 483 -18.01 -43.51 -13.28
C ASP A 483 -16.85 -43.43 -12.26
N GLY A 484 -15.76 -42.71 -12.62
CA GLY A 484 -14.58 -42.56 -11.76
C GLY A 484 -13.68 -43.80 -11.76
N ALA A 485 -13.76 -44.65 -12.78
CA ALA A 485 -12.88 -45.82 -12.90
C ALA A 485 -11.40 -45.40 -12.94
N ALA A 486 -10.58 -46.14 -12.20
CA ALA A 486 -9.15 -45.85 -12.06
C ALA A 486 -8.38 -46.07 -13.37
N ARG A 487 -7.56 -45.09 -13.73
CA ARG A 487 -6.59 -45.11 -14.83
C ARG A 487 -5.17 -44.87 -14.28
N PRO A 488 -4.13 -45.47 -14.89
CA PRO A 488 -2.75 -45.19 -14.50
C PRO A 488 -2.40 -43.72 -14.71
N PRO A 489 -1.61 -43.11 -13.80
CA PRO A 489 -1.06 -41.78 -14.03
C PRO A 489 0.02 -41.79 -15.12
N VAL A 490 0.31 -40.61 -15.65
CA VAL A 490 1.43 -40.37 -16.56
C VAL A 490 2.60 -39.84 -15.75
N THR A 491 3.79 -40.40 -15.95
CA THR A 491 5.01 -39.90 -15.29
C THR A 491 5.66 -38.81 -16.14
N THR A 492 5.63 -37.57 -15.67
CA THR A 492 6.27 -36.41 -16.31
C THR A 492 7.22 -35.73 -15.32
N GLY A 493 8.44 -35.41 -15.77
CA GLY A 493 9.42 -34.74 -14.90
C GLY A 493 9.86 -35.53 -13.66
N GLY A 494 9.56 -36.85 -13.60
CA GLY A 494 9.85 -37.70 -12.44
C GLY A 494 8.74 -37.76 -11.38
N ALA A 495 7.60 -37.11 -11.62
CA ALA A 495 6.41 -37.19 -10.79
C ALA A 495 5.23 -37.80 -11.58
N ASP A 496 4.39 -38.57 -10.88
CA ASP A 496 3.16 -39.09 -11.45
C ASP A 496 2.08 -38.00 -11.41
N THR A 497 1.47 -37.71 -12.55
CA THR A 497 0.39 -36.75 -12.70
C THR A 497 -0.80 -37.36 -13.43
N CYS A 498 -1.98 -36.81 -13.18
CA CYS A 498 -3.22 -37.20 -13.83
C CYS A 498 -3.67 -36.12 -14.79
N PRO A 499 -3.51 -36.31 -16.12
CA PRO A 499 -4.15 -35.44 -17.10
C PRO A 499 -5.67 -35.54 -16.98
N LEU A 500 -6.35 -34.39 -17.02
CA LEU A 500 -7.81 -34.30 -16.96
C LEU A 500 -8.42 -34.69 -18.32
N VAL A 501 -8.41 -35.99 -18.59
CA VAL A 501 -9.04 -36.62 -19.75
C VAL A 501 -10.04 -37.65 -19.28
N PHE A 502 -11.32 -37.34 -19.41
CA PHE A 502 -12.41 -38.13 -18.89
C PHE A 502 -13.06 -39.00 -19.97
N ASP A 503 -13.42 -40.24 -19.61
CA ASP A 503 -14.14 -41.14 -20.51
C ASP A 503 -15.65 -40.98 -20.31
N VAL A 504 -16.38 -40.73 -21.41
CA VAL A 504 -17.84 -40.75 -21.46
C VAL A 504 -18.35 -41.97 -22.22
N ARG A 505 -19.56 -42.40 -21.88
CA ARG A 505 -20.25 -43.47 -22.60
C ARG A 505 -20.70 -42.96 -23.97
N PRO A 506 -20.79 -43.83 -25.00
CA PRO A 506 -21.28 -43.46 -26.33
C PRO A 506 -22.75 -43.02 -26.38
N ASP A 507 -23.48 -43.13 -25.26
CA ASP A 507 -24.86 -42.65 -25.14
C ASP A 507 -24.95 -41.30 -24.42
N GLY A 508 -23.80 -40.64 -24.16
CA GLY A 508 -23.70 -39.38 -23.45
C GLY A 508 -24.03 -39.44 -21.94
N THR A 509 -24.37 -40.62 -21.40
CA THR A 509 -24.79 -40.74 -20.00
C THR A 509 -23.66 -40.36 -19.04
N GLY A 510 -23.93 -39.35 -18.21
CA GLY A 510 -23.00 -38.83 -17.20
C GLY A 510 -22.12 -37.69 -17.68
N LEU A 511 -22.27 -37.22 -18.93
CA LEU A 511 -21.44 -36.15 -19.49
C LEU A 511 -21.48 -34.86 -18.65
N GLY A 512 -22.66 -34.41 -18.24
CA GLY A 512 -22.80 -33.20 -17.43
C GLY A 512 -22.10 -33.34 -16.07
N ASP A 513 -22.22 -34.49 -15.41
CA ASP A 513 -21.54 -34.78 -14.14
C ASP A 513 -20.01 -34.79 -14.32
N ILE A 514 -19.53 -35.40 -15.40
CA ILE A 514 -18.10 -35.44 -15.77
C ILE A 514 -17.55 -34.02 -15.93
N ILE A 515 -18.25 -33.13 -16.61
CA ILE A 515 -17.80 -31.76 -16.84
C ILE A 515 -17.69 -30.99 -15.52
N VAL A 516 -18.71 -31.09 -14.65
CA VAL A 516 -18.71 -30.44 -13.34
C VAL A 516 -17.58 -30.99 -12.46
N ASP A 517 -17.41 -32.31 -12.41
CA ASP A 517 -16.34 -32.97 -11.65
C ASP A 517 -14.95 -32.60 -12.17
N ALA A 518 -14.76 -32.56 -13.49
CA ALA A 518 -13.49 -32.19 -14.11
C ALA A 518 -13.08 -30.75 -13.77
N ILE A 519 -14.02 -29.80 -13.87
CA ILE A 519 -13.78 -28.40 -13.51
C ILE A 519 -13.55 -28.28 -11.99
N GLY A 520 -14.31 -29.00 -11.17
CA GLY A 520 -14.11 -29.06 -9.72
C GLY A 520 -12.72 -29.58 -9.33
N GLN A 521 -12.26 -30.64 -9.99
CA GLN A 521 -10.92 -31.18 -9.78
C GLN A 521 -9.83 -30.20 -10.21
N LEU A 522 -9.97 -29.55 -11.37
CA LEU A 522 -9.02 -28.52 -11.80
C LEU A 522 -8.97 -27.35 -10.79
N ALA A 523 -10.13 -26.88 -10.35
CA ALA A 523 -10.25 -25.72 -9.47
C ALA A 523 -9.85 -25.98 -8.01
N SER A 524 -9.65 -27.24 -7.60
CA SER A 524 -9.31 -27.59 -6.21
C SER A 524 -8.03 -28.42 -6.04
N LEU A 525 -7.60 -29.12 -7.09
CA LEU A 525 -6.44 -30.02 -7.06
C LEU A 525 -5.44 -29.71 -8.17
N GLY A 526 -5.79 -28.85 -9.13
CA GLY A 526 -4.85 -28.38 -10.14
C GLY A 526 -3.70 -27.59 -9.52
N THR A 527 -2.73 -27.21 -10.35
CA THR A 527 -1.61 -26.36 -9.91
C THR A 527 -1.53 -25.09 -10.74
N LEU A 528 -1.13 -24.01 -10.08
CA LEU A 528 -0.92 -22.69 -10.64
C LEU A 528 0.47 -22.19 -10.25
N ASP A 529 1.16 -21.53 -11.18
CA ASP A 529 2.33 -20.73 -10.85
C ASP A 529 1.87 -19.32 -10.45
N VAL A 530 2.06 -18.95 -9.19
CA VAL A 530 1.55 -17.70 -8.63
C VAL A 530 2.63 -16.63 -8.63
N SER A 531 2.27 -15.44 -9.12
CA SER A 531 3.12 -14.25 -9.22
C SER A 531 2.32 -13.00 -8.88
N THR A 532 2.98 -11.84 -8.84
CA THR A 532 2.35 -10.55 -8.60
C THR A 532 2.63 -9.56 -9.70
N ARG A 533 1.72 -8.60 -9.88
CA ARG A 533 1.86 -7.47 -10.78
C ARG A 533 1.33 -6.20 -10.10
N PRO A 534 2.19 -5.23 -9.76
CA PRO A 534 1.75 -3.90 -9.38
C PRO A 534 1.15 -3.18 -10.59
N VAL A 535 -0.03 -2.61 -10.42
CA VAL A 535 -0.73 -1.79 -11.41
C VAL A 535 -0.88 -0.38 -10.82
N GLY A 536 -0.22 0.58 -11.47
CA GLY A 536 -0.20 1.97 -11.05
C GLY A 536 -1.19 2.84 -11.82
N PHE A 537 -1.56 3.96 -11.21
CA PHE A 537 -2.39 5.01 -11.79
C PHE A 537 -1.53 6.24 -12.16
N ASP A 538 -2.07 7.08 -13.04
CA ASP A 538 -1.37 8.29 -13.54
C ASP A 538 -1.51 9.51 -12.58
N SER A 539 -2.29 9.39 -11.51
CA SER A 539 -2.54 10.44 -10.52
C SER A 539 -2.85 9.84 -9.14
N GLY A 540 -2.77 10.66 -8.09
CA GLY A 540 -3.34 10.33 -6.79
C GLY A 540 -4.87 10.32 -6.80
N LEU A 541 -5.46 9.91 -5.66
CA LEU A 541 -6.91 9.71 -5.53
C LEU A 541 -7.71 11.02 -5.60
N ARG A 542 -7.11 12.15 -5.21
CA ARG A 542 -7.72 13.48 -5.24
C ARG A 542 -7.28 14.30 -6.46
N GLY A 543 -6.56 13.68 -7.40
CA GLY A 543 -6.09 14.30 -8.64
C GLY A 543 -4.68 14.89 -8.56
N GLU A 544 -3.92 14.50 -7.55
CA GLU A 544 -2.52 14.84 -7.35
C GLU A 544 -1.70 14.42 -8.58
N THR A 545 -0.89 15.34 -9.09
CA THR A 545 -0.08 15.08 -10.28
C THR A 545 1.21 14.38 -9.93
N LEU A 546 1.54 13.32 -10.66
CA LEU A 546 2.84 12.66 -10.59
C LEU A 546 3.87 13.32 -11.53
N PRO A 547 5.18 13.21 -11.23
CA PRO A 547 6.23 13.59 -12.17
C PRO A 547 6.04 12.97 -13.56
N ALA A 548 6.50 13.68 -14.60
CA ALA A 548 6.26 13.25 -15.97
C ALA A 548 6.94 11.90 -16.27
N GLY A 549 6.12 10.91 -16.64
CA GLY A 549 6.59 9.59 -17.02
C GLY A 549 6.66 8.59 -15.87
N THR A 550 6.16 8.96 -14.67
CA THR A 550 5.96 8.04 -13.55
C THR A 550 4.48 7.69 -13.37
N THR A 551 4.23 6.62 -12.63
CA THR A 551 2.91 6.14 -12.18
C THR A 551 3.01 5.77 -10.70
N THR A 552 1.88 5.56 -10.02
CA THR A 552 1.92 5.11 -8.62
C THR A 552 2.61 3.74 -8.44
N ALA A 553 2.74 2.92 -9.49
CA ALA A 553 3.52 1.68 -9.40
C ALA A 553 5.02 1.92 -9.21
N ASP A 554 5.54 3.12 -9.50
CA ASP A 554 6.96 3.44 -9.31
C ASP A 554 7.34 3.59 -7.82
N PHE A 555 6.36 3.68 -6.91
CA PHE A 555 6.63 3.52 -5.47
C PHE A 555 7.09 2.09 -5.13
N VAL A 556 6.76 1.09 -5.95
CA VAL A 556 7.07 -0.32 -5.67
C VAL A 556 8.49 -0.66 -6.11
N VAL A 557 9.37 -0.93 -5.14
CA VAL A 557 10.73 -1.42 -5.38
C VAL A 557 10.72 -2.89 -5.77
N SER A 558 10.01 -3.71 -4.99
CA SER A 558 9.91 -5.14 -5.26
C SER A 558 8.70 -5.80 -4.59
N VAL A 559 8.25 -6.91 -5.19
CA VAL A 559 7.27 -7.81 -4.59
C VAL A 559 7.81 -9.23 -4.71
N LEU A 560 8.14 -9.84 -3.57
CA LEU A 560 8.83 -11.14 -3.54
C LEU A 560 8.09 -12.16 -2.66
N PRO A 561 8.04 -13.45 -3.06
CA PRO A 561 7.49 -14.52 -2.23
C PRO A 561 8.11 -14.55 -0.83
N GLU A 562 7.28 -14.46 0.21
CA GLU A 562 7.70 -14.60 1.60
C GLU A 562 7.61 -16.07 2.04
N PRO A 563 8.69 -16.68 2.56
CA PRO A 563 8.63 -18.05 3.09
C PRO A 563 7.74 -18.18 4.33
N PRO A 564 7.09 -19.35 4.55
CA PRO A 564 7.24 -20.59 3.81
C PRO A 564 6.30 -20.72 2.59
N ALA A 565 6.72 -21.51 1.60
CA ALA A 565 5.84 -21.91 0.51
C ALA A 565 4.67 -22.79 1.02
N PRO A 566 3.47 -22.70 0.42
CA PRO A 566 2.37 -23.61 0.69
C PRO A 566 2.76 -25.08 0.47
N ALA A 567 2.03 -26.00 1.10
CA ALA A 567 2.30 -27.42 0.98
C ALA A 567 2.24 -27.89 -0.49
N GLY A 568 3.32 -28.50 -0.98
CA GLY A 568 3.43 -28.97 -2.36
C GLY A 568 3.99 -27.92 -3.34
N ALA A 569 4.04 -26.65 -2.95
CA ALA A 569 4.60 -25.57 -3.74
C ALA A 569 6.09 -25.31 -3.42
N THR A 570 6.78 -24.60 -4.31
CA THR A 570 8.17 -24.15 -4.11
C THR A 570 8.34 -22.68 -4.50
N ILE A 571 9.23 -21.96 -3.83
CA ILE A 571 9.62 -20.60 -4.25
C ILE A 571 10.75 -20.69 -5.29
N ASP A 572 10.57 -20.00 -6.41
CA ASP A 572 11.56 -19.86 -7.48
C ASP A 572 11.60 -18.41 -7.99
N GLY A 573 12.55 -17.62 -7.48
CA GLY A 573 12.62 -16.19 -7.77
C GLY A 573 11.37 -15.44 -7.28
N ALA A 574 10.68 -14.75 -8.18
CA ALA A 574 9.46 -13.99 -7.89
C ALA A 574 8.17 -14.83 -7.92
N PHE A 575 8.29 -16.16 -8.02
CA PHE A 575 7.14 -17.06 -8.24
C PHE A 575 7.01 -18.08 -7.11
N PHE A 576 5.77 -18.36 -6.72
CA PHE A 576 5.43 -19.65 -6.13
C PHE A 576 5.06 -20.61 -7.25
N ARG A 577 5.78 -21.72 -7.37
CA ARG A 577 5.53 -22.77 -8.37
C ARG A 577 4.63 -23.85 -7.81
N GLY A 578 3.68 -24.32 -8.61
CA GLY A 578 2.89 -25.50 -8.28
C GLY A 578 1.92 -25.32 -7.11
N VAL A 579 1.35 -24.13 -6.94
CA VAL A 579 0.40 -23.82 -5.86
C VAL A 579 -0.96 -24.45 -6.17
N THR A 580 -1.52 -25.15 -5.19
CA THR A 580 -2.91 -25.64 -5.28
C THR A 580 -3.88 -24.48 -5.05
N PRO A 581 -4.89 -24.27 -5.92
CA PRO A 581 -5.91 -23.24 -5.72
C PRO A 581 -6.58 -23.33 -4.35
N GLY A 582 -6.91 -22.17 -3.77
CA GLY A 582 -7.46 -22.05 -2.41
C GLY A 582 -6.42 -22.15 -1.29
N SER A 583 -5.13 -22.22 -1.64
CA SER A 583 -4.04 -22.00 -0.69
C SER A 583 -3.90 -20.51 -0.37
N THR A 584 -3.19 -20.22 0.70
CA THR A 584 -2.77 -18.87 1.06
C THR A 584 -1.31 -18.68 0.70
N VAL A 585 -0.95 -17.56 0.07
CA VAL A 585 0.43 -17.17 -0.23
C VAL A 585 0.73 -15.81 0.39
N GLN A 586 2.00 -15.59 0.74
CA GLN A 586 2.46 -14.33 1.31
C GLN A 586 3.53 -13.72 0.41
N PHE A 587 3.42 -12.41 0.19
CA PHE A 587 4.41 -11.62 -0.55
C PHE A 587 4.89 -10.47 0.32
N ARG A 588 6.20 -10.28 0.36
CA ARG A 588 6.80 -9.07 0.92
C ARG A 588 6.78 -7.98 -0.16
N LEU A 589 6.08 -6.90 0.12
CA LEU A 589 6.06 -5.70 -0.68
C LEU A 589 7.08 -4.72 -0.09
N THR A 590 7.98 -4.21 -0.93
CA THR A 590 8.93 -3.15 -0.57
C THR A 590 8.63 -1.92 -1.41
N VAL A 591 8.52 -0.77 -0.75
CA VAL A 591 8.16 0.51 -1.34
C VAL A 591 9.13 1.62 -0.93
N VAL A 592 9.23 2.66 -1.74
CA VAL A 592 10.05 3.85 -1.49
C VAL A 592 9.45 5.06 -2.18
N ASN A 593 9.65 6.24 -1.60
CA ASN A 593 9.33 7.51 -2.23
C ASN A 593 10.62 8.31 -2.51
N ASP A 594 11.14 8.25 -3.74
CA ASP A 594 12.29 9.04 -4.19
C ASP A 594 11.92 10.06 -5.28
N PHE A 595 10.63 10.27 -5.53
CA PHE A 595 10.15 11.07 -6.67
C PHE A 595 8.94 11.96 -6.41
N VAL A 596 8.15 11.74 -5.35
CA VAL A 596 7.02 12.60 -4.97
C VAL A 596 7.43 13.47 -3.77
N PRO A 597 7.75 14.76 -3.99
CA PRO A 597 8.06 15.67 -2.89
C PRO A 597 6.79 16.01 -2.11
N HIS A 598 6.98 16.41 -0.84
CA HIS A 598 5.94 16.94 0.02
C HIS A 598 5.23 18.15 -0.59
N GLN A 599 4.00 18.37 -0.16
CA GLN A 599 3.18 19.54 -0.45
C GLN A 599 2.60 20.09 0.86
N ALA A 600 1.90 21.23 0.79
CA ALA A 600 1.23 21.77 1.96
C ALA A 600 0.13 20.85 2.51
N GLU A 601 -0.42 19.95 1.70
CA GLU A 601 -1.47 19.01 2.10
C GLU A 601 -0.96 17.59 1.93
N PRO A 602 -1.37 16.65 2.80
CA PRO A 602 -1.04 15.23 2.62
C PRO A 602 -1.57 14.70 1.28
N GLN A 603 -0.81 13.79 0.69
CA GLN A 603 -1.12 13.22 -0.62
C GLN A 603 -1.38 11.72 -0.53
N LEU A 604 -2.45 11.25 -1.18
CA LEU A 604 -2.85 9.83 -1.15
C LEU A 604 -2.80 9.18 -2.53
N PHE A 605 -2.02 8.13 -2.65
CA PHE A 605 -1.84 7.34 -3.87
C PHE A 605 -2.31 5.91 -3.68
N ALA A 606 -2.90 5.32 -4.72
CA ALA A 606 -3.32 3.92 -4.72
C ALA A 606 -2.47 3.09 -5.69
N ILE A 607 -2.29 1.82 -5.40
CA ILE A 607 -1.62 0.83 -6.24
C ILE A 607 -2.43 -0.46 -6.15
N ASP A 608 -2.82 -1.02 -7.29
CA ASP A 608 -3.48 -2.31 -7.31
C ASP A 608 -2.41 -3.41 -7.44
N LEU A 609 -2.25 -4.20 -6.38
CA LEU A 609 -1.39 -5.37 -6.39
C LEU A 609 -2.20 -6.60 -6.78
N GLU A 610 -2.06 -7.01 -8.03
CA GLU A 610 -2.73 -8.19 -8.57
C GLU A 610 -1.91 -9.46 -8.31
N VAL A 611 -2.56 -10.50 -7.82
CA VAL A 611 -2.01 -11.85 -7.72
C VAL A 611 -2.46 -12.66 -8.91
N LEU A 612 -1.49 -13.14 -9.70
CA LEU A 612 -1.73 -13.81 -10.97
C LEU A 612 -1.41 -15.30 -10.89
N GLY A 613 -2.34 -16.15 -11.32
CA GLY A 613 -2.14 -17.56 -11.65
C GLY A 613 -1.67 -17.72 -13.10
N ASP A 614 -0.54 -18.40 -13.26
CA ASP A 614 0.20 -18.61 -14.52
C ASP A 614 0.49 -17.34 -15.31
N GLY A 615 0.53 -16.20 -14.64
CA GLY A 615 0.75 -14.88 -15.24
C GLY A 615 -0.42 -14.32 -16.05
N VAL A 616 -1.60 -14.96 -16.05
CA VAL A 616 -2.77 -14.54 -16.85
C VAL A 616 -4.05 -14.39 -16.03
N THR A 617 -4.32 -15.33 -15.12
CA THR A 617 -5.57 -15.32 -14.33
C THR A 617 -5.39 -14.47 -13.09
N VAL A 618 -6.23 -13.46 -12.86
CA VAL A 618 -6.22 -12.72 -11.59
C VAL A 618 -6.95 -13.56 -10.53
N LEU A 619 -6.21 -13.95 -9.49
CA LEU A 619 -6.73 -14.74 -8.37
C LEU A 619 -7.24 -13.82 -7.27
N ASP A 620 -6.53 -12.73 -7.02
CA ASP A 620 -6.86 -11.74 -6.01
C ASP A 620 -6.30 -10.37 -6.40
N VAL A 621 -6.90 -9.31 -5.88
CA VAL A 621 -6.41 -7.94 -6.02
C VAL A 621 -6.46 -7.28 -4.67
N ARG A 622 -5.35 -6.68 -4.26
CA ARG A 622 -5.25 -5.89 -3.03
C ARG A 622 -4.85 -4.48 -3.40
N GLN A 623 -5.62 -3.51 -2.95
CA GLN A 623 -5.25 -2.12 -3.05
C GLN A 623 -4.26 -1.78 -1.92
N VAL A 624 -3.17 -1.11 -2.29
CA VAL A 624 -2.16 -0.59 -1.38
C VAL A 624 -2.15 0.92 -1.52
N PHE A 625 -2.18 1.61 -0.39
CA PHE A 625 -2.14 3.06 -0.33
C PHE A 625 -0.75 3.53 0.05
N VAL A 626 -0.34 4.64 -0.54
CA VAL A 626 0.89 5.35 -0.17
C VAL A 626 0.46 6.75 0.23
N VAL A 627 0.77 7.13 1.46
CA VAL A 627 0.57 8.47 1.99
C VAL A 627 1.91 9.17 1.98
N VAL A 628 1.96 10.33 1.32
CA VAL A 628 3.09 11.24 1.45
C VAL A 628 2.64 12.34 2.39
N PRO A 629 3.27 12.48 3.58
CA PRO A 629 2.90 13.50 4.54
C PRO A 629 3.13 14.91 3.97
N PRO A 630 2.48 15.93 4.52
CA PRO A 630 2.74 17.31 4.15
C PRO A 630 4.17 17.76 4.50
N ASP A 631 4.47 19.02 4.20
CA ASP A 631 5.68 19.70 4.67
C ASP A 631 5.41 20.24 6.09
N ALA A 632 6.23 19.81 7.05
CA ALA A 632 6.08 20.20 8.46
C ALA A 632 6.40 21.68 8.70
N SER A 633 7.19 22.33 7.84
CA SER A 633 7.74 23.68 8.08
C SER A 633 6.75 24.87 7.99
N GLY A 634 5.44 24.59 8.08
CA GLY A 634 4.39 25.60 8.21
C GLY A 634 4.35 26.70 7.13
N PRO A 635 3.36 27.61 7.20
CA PRO A 635 3.44 28.88 6.51
C PRO A 635 4.25 29.88 7.35
N ILE A 636 5.56 30.06 7.06
CA ILE A 636 6.40 31.12 7.67
C ILE A 636 5.62 32.45 7.77
N LEU A 637 5.18 32.81 8.98
CA LEU A 637 4.44 34.04 9.25
C LEU A 637 5.43 35.20 9.35
N LEU A 638 5.77 35.79 8.19
CA LEU A 638 6.62 36.99 8.06
C LEU A 638 6.06 38.29 8.66
#